data_AF-A0A7M7SZ92-F1
#
_entry.id   AF-A0A7M7SZ92-F1
#
_cell.length_a   1.000
_cell.length_b   1.000
_cell.length_c   1.000
_cell.angle_alpha   90.00
_cell.angle_beta   90.00
_cell.angle_gamma   90.00
#
_symmetry.space_group_name_H-M   'P 1'
#
loop_
_entity.id
_entity.type
_entity.pdbx_description
1 polymer ?
#
loop_
_entity_poly.entity_id
_entity_poly.type
_entity_poly.pdbx_seq_one_letter_code
_entity_poly.pdbx_strand_id
1 'polypeptide(L)'
;MSCVEIASIIPTSSWRLDALEVSLAVIFGVIIGVILAIIISRCFVKEIAKDRIQKHQDDTVVKNAAYEVEVAGYADMTYRKTKTSTVNEKSSRQKLIKQDDGYDEEDGEYRRKKRRDESDDDDDGEEEDEEELMKEKLASGIVIALTMPSSEKTMVELSLQDFQATKSMERELLEERESVFVHILQILLGRFVTAERMDEKFAADFIDRTSQELSDAKDSLEASQLMVEQDLKNRSDLMKDPLALEEVLENSRLDYIRKMDGLVQDAQIKVKDKLSREAGLSSEEVEAIMKKLLENMAAAERMIGQEQNRQATILNERLSKRQALSEQYAQVTSRESKGNQTRNKSLNEIAKYLAEERELNQSQAKSIIKQYQADVEKIQENHKAAVSKQSQELAEKLQQHRERKLRALEKKQEEKREKLAAKAPQVVNPTDFVEAHHDLLEQQRNEKNDLIDELDYHEAEELSLLRKTLEEERGNELAEKDKSVFEELAEKAQLNEKEANRIVKKHQANVTAYEEQLDQEKKRQNMLLQEKIELRKASWEEEQRRAAAEQQQLAEQQERTITKLIDTQSTLDEESKRQIMLQHEQNVSALNNHLQMTKLKQQKLLEAKLAKRRARYESIKAEHSQERLARGEDDEEEGELTTKQAEELAVEEQSMREEQQAAILALRKQLAHETEEVLKEQDAKMGILIGKLQAGQARRQGVIKKLDRAVKDLQDQLVDSIADTNVVSERKTERIMAAHMQEIEDIEEKLRQARAHQEDQLQHKMETIKLMREKTLAEELKKEANKPSNDRRRETSSGALQLMTKILESNRQKQALRQLEQEMKVETMKQKEELNDQLEDALEQELKVSSIKEE
;
A
#
# COMPACT_ATOMS: atom_id res chain seq x y z
N MET A 1 89.15 -16.53 7.07
CA MET A 1 89.62 -17.49 8.09
C MET A 1 88.57 -18.58 8.24
N SER A 2 88.94 -19.74 8.77
CA SER A 2 88.07 -20.89 9.11
C SER A 2 87.36 -21.61 7.94
N CYS A 3 87.20 -22.92 8.12
CA CYS A 3 86.38 -23.84 7.33
C CYS A 3 85.41 -24.56 8.30
N VAL A 4 84.91 -25.76 7.91
CA VAL A 4 84.00 -26.66 8.67
C VAL A 4 82.56 -26.14 8.70
N GLU A 5 81.67 -26.57 7.79
CA GLU A 5 81.03 -27.89 7.63
C GLU A 5 79.95 -28.23 8.67
N ILE A 6 78.69 -28.26 8.20
CA ILE A 6 77.67 -29.22 8.65
C ILE A 6 77.04 -29.80 7.37
N ALA A 7 77.04 -31.12 7.23
CA ALA A 7 76.42 -31.81 6.12
C ALA A 7 75.11 -32.49 6.55
N SER A 8 74.11 -32.50 5.67
CA SER A 8 72.99 -33.45 5.73
C SER A 8 72.64 -33.90 4.32
N ILE A 9 72.50 -35.20 4.12
CA ILE A 9 72.24 -35.85 2.83
C ILE A 9 70.77 -36.27 2.79
N ILE A 10 70.04 -35.90 1.73
CA ILE A 10 68.73 -36.48 1.37
C ILE A 10 68.52 -36.31 -0.15
N PRO A 11 67.84 -37.24 -0.84
CA PRO A 11 68.30 -37.67 -2.16
C PRO A 11 67.59 -37.04 -3.37
N THR A 12 68.31 -37.00 -4.49
CA THR A 12 67.76 -36.74 -5.83
C THR A 12 66.92 -37.93 -6.32
N SER A 13 65.60 -37.82 -6.21
CA SER A 13 64.66 -38.61 -7.02
C SER A 13 63.86 -37.66 -7.93
N SER A 14 64.37 -37.43 -9.14
CA SER A 14 63.69 -36.59 -10.13
C SER A 14 62.54 -37.37 -10.77
N TRP A 15 61.34 -37.25 -10.21
CA TRP A 15 60.12 -37.72 -10.86
C TRP A 15 59.90 -36.87 -12.12
N ARG A 16 60.18 -37.45 -13.29
CA ARG A 16 59.73 -36.87 -14.57
C ARG A 16 58.24 -37.17 -14.72
N LEU A 17 57.39 -36.32 -14.13
CA LEU A 17 55.99 -36.30 -14.52
C LEU A 17 55.93 -35.81 -15.97
N ASP A 18 55.46 -36.67 -16.87
CA ASP A 18 55.29 -36.27 -18.26
C ASP A 18 54.12 -35.29 -18.37
N ALA A 19 54.29 -34.19 -19.10
CA ALA A 19 53.28 -33.12 -19.14
C ALA A 19 51.94 -33.60 -19.72
N LEU A 20 51.99 -34.66 -20.52
CA LEU A 20 50.83 -35.35 -21.08
C LEU A 20 50.07 -36.16 -20.02
N GLU A 21 50.76 -36.81 -19.08
CA GLU A 21 50.13 -37.51 -17.96
C GLU A 21 49.49 -36.54 -16.95
N VAL A 22 50.17 -35.42 -16.64
CA VAL A 22 49.62 -34.39 -15.74
C VAL A 22 48.38 -33.74 -16.34
N SER A 23 48.43 -33.37 -17.62
CA SER A 23 47.27 -32.77 -18.30
C SER A 23 46.11 -33.76 -18.46
N LEU A 24 46.37 -35.04 -18.75
CA LEU A 24 45.35 -36.08 -18.71
C LEU A 24 44.75 -36.25 -17.31
N ALA A 25 45.56 -36.28 -16.25
CA ALA A 25 45.07 -36.39 -14.87
C ALA A 25 44.17 -35.20 -14.47
N VAL A 26 44.53 -33.98 -14.87
CA VAL A 26 43.70 -32.78 -14.66
C VAL A 26 42.39 -32.87 -15.46
N ILE A 27 42.43 -33.28 -16.74
CA ILE A 27 41.25 -33.43 -17.59
C ILE A 27 40.31 -34.51 -17.02
N PHE A 28 40.83 -35.67 -16.62
CA PHE A 28 40.05 -36.71 -15.94
C PHE A 28 39.49 -36.23 -14.60
N GLY A 29 40.26 -35.46 -13.82
CA GLY A 29 39.79 -34.85 -12.57
C GLY A 29 38.61 -33.90 -12.79
N VAL A 30 38.66 -33.05 -13.82
CA VAL A 30 37.55 -32.16 -14.21
C VAL A 30 36.34 -32.97 -14.70
N ILE A 31 36.54 -33.98 -15.55
CA ILE A 31 35.44 -34.84 -16.04
C ILE A 31 34.76 -35.60 -14.90
N ILE A 32 35.53 -36.18 -13.98
CA ILE A 32 35.01 -36.89 -12.80
C ILE A 32 34.31 -35.90 -11.85
N GLY A 33 34.85 -34.69 -11.65
CA GLY A 33 34.22 -33.63 -10.87
C GLY A 33 32.88 -33.19 -11.46
N VAL A 34 32.78 -33.01 -12.78
CA VAL A 34 31.53 -32.69 -13.49
C VAL A 34 30.53 -33.85 -13.40
N ILE A 35 30.97 -35.10 -13.55
CA ILE A 35 30.10 -36.29 -13.39
C ILE A 35 29.57 -36.38 -11.95
N LEU A 36 30.41 -36.18 -10.95
CA LEU A 36 30.00 -36.14 -9.54
C LEU A 36 29.03 -34.98 -9.28
N ALA A 37 29.29 -33.78 -9.81
CA ALA A 37 28.38 -32.65 -9.70
C ALA A 37 27.02 -32.94 -10.37
N ILE A 38 26.98 -33.63 -11.52
CA ILE A 38 25.75 -34.05 -12.20
C ILE A 38 25.00 -35.14 -11.41
N ILE A 39 25.71 -36.06 -10.74
CA ILE A 39 25.09 -37.09 -9.88
C ILE A 39 24.53 -36.46 -8.59
N ILE A 40 25.32 -35.63 -7.92
CA ILE A 40 24.94 -34.94 -6.68
C ILE A 40 23.78 -33.96 -6.94
N SER A 41 23.84 -33.17 -8.01
CA SER A 41 22.70 -32.33 -8.41
C SER A 41 21.50 -33.15 -8.86
N ARG A 42 21.66 -34.35 -9.46
CA ARG A 42 20.52 -35.25 -9.68
C ARG A 42 19.92 -35.79 -8.38
N CYS A 43 20.71 -36.04 -7.35
CA CYS A 43 20.20 -36.38 -6.03
C CYS A 43 19.42 -35.21 -5.42
N PHE A 44 20.05 -34.03 -5.27
CA PHE A 44 19.40 -32.85 -4.70
C PHE A 44 18.20 -32.36 -5.52
N VAL A 45 18.25 -32.35 -6.84
CA VAL A 45 17.07 -31.99 -7.67
C VAL A 45 15.98 -33.05 -7.56
N LYS A 46 16.31 -34.33 -7.38
CA LYS A 46 15.29 -35.38 -7.17
C LYS A 46 14.72 -35.37 -5.75
N GLU A 47 15.49 -34.98 -4.75
CA GLU A 47 14.99 -34.74 -3.39
C GLU A 47 14.20 -33.44 -3.31
N ILE A 48 14.68 -32.31 -3.84
CA ILE A 48 13.92 -31.05 -3.91
C ILE A 48 12.67 -31.21 -4.79
N ALA A 49 12.72 -31.96 -5.89
CA ALA A 49 11.51 -32.27 -6.66
C ALA A 49 10.58 -33.20 -5.90
N LYS A 50 11.09 -34.19 -5.15
CA LYS A 50 10.24 -35.05 -4.31
C LYS A 50 9.64 -34.28 -3.14
N ASP A 51 10.40 -33.44 -2.43
CA ASP A 51 9.96 -32.62 -1.30
C ASP A 51 9.01 -31.51 -1.77
N ARG A 52 9.24 -30.94 -2.96
CA ARG A 52 8.30 -29.99 -3.57
C ARG A 52 7.05 -30.68 -4.10
N ILE A 53 7.14 -31.87 -4.71
CA ILE A 53 5.95 -32.67 -5.09
C ILE A 53 5.22 -33.16 -3.84
N GLN A 54 5.92 -33.57 -2.80
CA GLN A 54 5.33 -34.06 -1.56
C GLN A 54 4.70 -32.91 -0.79
N LYS A 55 5.33 -31.74 -0.68
CA LYS A 55 4.65 -30.52 -0.22
C LYS A 55 3.49 -30.13 -1.11
N HIS A 56 3.57 -30.24 -2.44
CA HIS A 56 2.43 -29.93 -3.31
C HIS A 56 1.31 -30.98 -3.22
N GLN A 57 1.64 -32.22 -2.85
CA GLN A 57 0.69 -33.31 -2.58
C GLN A 57 0.10 -33.18 -1.18
N ASP A 58 0.86 -32.77 -0.18
CA ASP A 58 0.38 -32.50 1.18
C ASP A 58 -0.45 -31.20 1.18
N ASP A 59 -0.05 -30.15 0.46
CA ASP A 59 -0.87 -28.95 0.22
C ASP A 59 -2.15 -29.28 -0.54
N THR A 60 -2.09 -30.09 -1.61
CA THR A 60 -3.31 -30.45 -2.35
C THR A 60 -4.13 -31.51 -1.64
N VAL A 61 -3.57 -32.34 -0.76
CA VAL A 61 -4.35 -33.24 0.12
C VAL A 61 -4.94 -32.46 1.28
N VAL A 62 -4.28 -31.43 1.83
CA VAL A 62 -4.86 -30.54 2.85
C VAL A 62 -5.93 -29.64 2.22
N LYS A 63 -5.69 -29.06 1.04
CA LYS A 63 -6.68 -28.25 0.32
C LYS A 63 -7.84 -29.10 -0.21
N ASN A 64 -7.57 -30.29 -0.75
CA ASN A 64 -8.65 -31.21 -1.14
C ASN A 64 -9.33 -31.86 0.08
N ALA A 65 -8.69 -32.05 1.23
CA ALA A 65 -9.36 -32.53 2.43
C ALA A 65 -10.21 -31.43 3.10
N ALA A 66 -9.75 -30.18 3.08
CA ALA A 66 -10.57 -29.04 3.47
C ALA A 66 -11.78 -28.91 2.53
N TYR A 67 -11.56 -28.97 1.21
CA TYR A 67 -12.62 -28.91 0.20
C TYR A 67 -13.53 -30.15 0.21
N GLU A 68 -13.02 -31.34 0.51
CA GLU A 68 -13.83 -32.55 0.73
C GLU A 68 -14.60 -32.47 2.05
N VAL A 69 -14.10 -31.78 3.08
CA VAL A 69 -14.86 -31.49 4.31
C VAL A 69 -15.96 -30.45 4.05
N GLU A 70 -15.70 -29.41 3.25
CA GLU A 70 -16.73 -28.47 2.78
C GLU A 70 -17.79 -29.18 1.92
N VAL A 71 -17.37 -29.92 0.89
CA VAL A 71 -18.26 -30.63 -0.04
C VAL A 71 -19.01 -31.78 0.64
N ALA A 72 -18.38 -32.52 1.57
CA ALA A 72 -19.07 -33.53 2.38
C ALA A 72 -20.00 -32.88 3.42
N GLY A 73 -19.66 -31.71 3.97
CA GLY A 73 -20.56 -30.92 4.81
C GLY A 73 -21.82 -30.50 4.05
N TYR A 74 -21.66 -29.98 2.84
CA TYR A 74 -22.78 -29.69 1.93
C TYR A 74 -23.58 -30.94 1.52
N ALA A 75 -22.93 -32.09 1.35
CA ALA A 75 -23.61 -33.34 0.99
C ALA A 75 -24.40 -33.95 2.17
N ASP A 76 -23.77 -34.15 3.33
CA ASP A 76 -24.37 -34.85 4.48
C ASP A 76 -25.51 -34.03 5.12
N MET A 77 -25.45 -32.69 5.06
CA MET A 77 -26.58 -31.82 5.42
C MET A 77 -27.87 -32.14 4.65
N THR A 78 -27.78 -32.61 3.39
CA THR A 78 -28.97 -32.98 2.59
C THR A 78 -29.52 -34.36 2.94
N TYR A 79 -28.69 -35.26 3.48
CA TYR A 79 -29.06 -36.68 3.65
C TYR A 79 -29.42 -37.07 5.09
N ARG A 80 -28.91 -36.36 6.11
CA ARG A 80 -29.18 -36.71 7.52
C ARG A 80 -30.48 -36.16 8.11
N LYS A 81 -30.97 -34.99 7.66
CA LYS A 81 -32.14 -34.34 8.27
C LYS A 81 -33.50 -34.97 7.89
N THR A 82 -33.52 -35.89 6.91
CA THR A 82 -34.75 -36.48 6.32
C THR A 82 -35.14 -37.85 6.90
N LYS A 83 -34.49 -38.35 7.97
CA LYS A 83 -34.69 -39.72 8.47
C LYS A 83 -34.97 -39.91 9.97
N THR A 84 -35.08 -38.85 10.77
CA THR A 84 -35.31 -38.95 12.23
C THR A 84 -36.45 -38.06 12.71
N SER A 85 -37.67 -38.32 12.24
CA SER A 85 -38.91 -37.66 12.70
C SER A 85 -40.13 -38.59 12.78
N THR A 86 -39.91 -39.88 13.08
CA THR A 86 -40.98 -40.80 13.53
C THR A 86 -40.52 -41.62 14.75
N VAL A 87 -41.50 -42.17 15.48
CA VAL A 87 -41.37 -42.88 16.78
C VAL A 87 -41.09 -41.97 17.98
N ASN A 88 -42.19 -41.56 18.60
CA ASN A 88 -42.28 -41.09 19.99
C ASN A 88 -42.43 -42.29 20.92
N GLU A 89 -41.64 -42.42 21.99
CA GLU A 89 -42.19 -42.80 23.31
C GLU A 89 -41.29 -42.54 24.53
N LYS A 90 -41.86 -42.79 25.72
CA LYS A 90 -41.43 -42.29 27.04
C LYS A 90 -40.50 -43.28 27.78
N SER A 91 -39.87 -42.75 28.84
CA SER A 91 -39.90 -43.30 30.22
C SER A 91 -38.57 -43.80 30.85
N SER A 92 -38.43 -43.46 32.14
CA SER A 92 -37.78 -44.23 33.23
C SER A 92 -36.25 -44.45 33.28
N ARG A 93 -35.63 -43.62 34.14
CA ARG A 93 -34.95 -44.00 35.41
C ARG A 93 -33.82 -45.06 35.45
N GLN A 94 -32.80 -44.64 36.23
CA GLN A 94 -32.04 -45.37 37.27
C GLN A 94 -30.68 -46.04 36.96
N LYS A 95 -29.64 -45.50 37.64
CA LYS A 95 -28.56 -46.18 38.40
C LYS A 95 -27.54 -47.02 37.59
N LEU A 96 -26.23 -47.01 37.90
CA LEU A 96 -25.60 -47.13 39.23
C LEU A 96 -24.11 -46.61 39.21
N ILE A 97 -23.69 -45.84 40.23
CA ILE A 97 -22.47 -45.98 41.11
C ILE A 97 -21.12 -46.38 40.44
N LYS A 98 -20.02 -45.60 40.58
CA LYS A 98 -19.16 -45.36 41.77
C LYS A 98 -18.56 -43.93 41.83
N GLN A 99 -18.46 -43.21 42.97
CA GLN A 99 -17.67 -43.41 44.22
C GLN A 99 -16.15 -43.14 44.04
N ASP A 100 -15.42 -42.40 44.89
CA ASP A 100 -15.67 -41.52 46.09
C ASP A 100 -14.69 -40.29 45.97
N ASP A 101 -14.39 -39.34 46.88
CA ASP A 101 -14.68 -39.04 48.31
C ASP A 101 -14.33 -37.54 48.64
N GLY A 102 -14.61 -37.02 49.85
CA GLY A 102 -14.09 -35.74 50.44
C GLY A 102 -14.94 -34.46 50.19
N TYR A 103 -15.74 -33.87 51.11
CA TYR A 103 -15.55 -33.34 52.49
C TYR A 103 -14.72 -32.04 52.58
N ASP A 104 -15.13 -30.93 53.25
CA ASP A 104 -16.24 -30.59 54.19
C ASP A 104 -17.12 -29.41 53.63
N GLU A 105 -18.39 -29.09 53.96
CA GLU A 105 -19.15 -28.84 55.23
C GLU A 105 -18.73 -27.55 56.00
N GLU A 106 -19.58 -26.58 56.43
CA GLU A 106 -21.02 -26.19 56.27
C GLU A 106 -21.10 -24.65 55.97
N ASP A 107 -22.12 -23.76 56.03
CA ASP A 107 -23.60 -23.63 56.29
C ASP A 107 -24.03 -22.25 55.67
N GLY A 108 -25.27 -21.87 55.28
CA GLY A 108 -26.55 -22.59 55.13
C GLY A 108 -27.83 -21.71 54.97
N GLU A 109 -27.91 -20.49 55.54
CA GLU A 109 -29.24 -19.85 55.80
C GLU A 109 -29.97 -19.09 54.65
N TYR A 110 -31.30 -18.97 54.78
CA TYR A 110 -32.24 -18.40 53.78
C TYR A 110 -32.55 -16.89 54.00
N ARG A 111 -32.63 -16.09 52.92
CA ARG A 111 -33.68 -15.05 52.82
C ARG A 111 -34.06 -14.56 51.42
N ARG A 112 -35.31 -14.09 51.31
CA ARG A 112 -35.94 -13.57 50.07
C ARG A 112 -35.61 -12.09 49.83
N LYS A 113 -35.47 -11.74 48.54
CA LYS A 113 -35.82 -10.46 47.88
C LYS A 113 -35.59 -9.16 48.66
N LYS A 114 -34.68 -8.35 48.14
CA LYS A 114 -35.00 -6.95 47.81
C LYS A 114 -34.23 -6.51 46.57
N ARG A 115 -34.81 -5.62 45.77
CA ARG A 115 -34.05 -4.84 44.79
C ARG A 115 -33.19 -3.83 45.55
N ARG A 116 -31.97 -3.63 45.08
CA ARG A 116 -31.35 -2.31 45.05
C ARG A 116 -30.45 -2.23 43.84
N ASP A 117 -30.44 -1.06 43.23
CA ASP A 117 -29.57 -0.68 42.15
C ASP A 117 -28.27 -0.17 42.79
N GLU A 118 -27.14 -0.66 42.31
CA GLU A 118 -25.79 -0.16 42.56
C GLU A 118 -25.11 -0.27 41.19
N SER A 119 -24.97 0.88 40.51
CA SER A 119 -24.27 1.01 39.25
C SER A 119 -22.90 1.63 39.53
N ASP A 120 -21.86 0.90 39.17
CA ASP A 120 -20.51 1.43 39.05
C ASP A 120 -20.39 2.04 37.65
N ASP A 121 -21.02 3.21 37.48
CA ASP A 121 -20.84 4.08 36.31
C ASP A 121 -19.57 4.90 36.53
N ASP A 122 -18.40 4.39 36.12
CA ASP A 122 -17.16 5.18 36.03
C ASP A 122 -17.26 6.13 34.83
N ASP A 123 -17.59 7.39 35.13
CA ASP A 123 -17.92 8.48 34.22
C ASP A 123 -16.67 9.24 33.73
N ASP A 124 -15.96 8.68 32.74
CA ASP A 124 -14.91 9.34 31.97
C ASP A 124 -15.42 9.66 30.54
N GLY A 125 -16.44 10.53 30.44
CA GLY A 125 -17.05 10.95 29.18
C GLY A 125 -16.50 12.23 28.54
N GLU A 126 -16.87 12.46 27.28
CA GLU A 126 -16.79 13.74 26.53
C GLU A 126 -15.43 14.21 25.96
N GLU A 127 -14.39 13.37 25.82
CA GLU A 127 -13.22 13.69 24.94
C GLU A 127 -12.88 12.64 23.85
N GLU A 128 -13.32 11.38 23.90
CA GLU A 128 -12.95 10.36 22.88
C GLU A 128 -13.78 10.41 21.57
N ASP A 129 -15.00 10.96 21.60
CA ASP A 129 -15.98 10.83 20.50
C ASP A 129 -15.57 11.48 19.16
N GLU A 130 -14.84 12.61 19.18
CA GLU A 130 -14.44 13.29 17.93
C GLU A 130 -13.25 12.60 17.22
N GLU A 131 -12.42 11.84 17.94
CA GLU A 131 -11.38 11.01 17.32
C GLU A 131 -11.91 9.67 16.80
N GLU A 132 -12.84 9.02 17.52
CA GLU A 132 -13.51 7.79 17.04
C GLU A 132 -14.18 8.04 15.67
N LEU A 133 -14.85 9.19 15.52
CA LEU A 133 -15.53 9.57 14.27
C LEU A 133 -14.57 9.80 13.09
N MET A 134 -13.28 10.05 13.33
CA MET A 134 -12.26 10.19 12.26
C MET A 134 -11.50 8.87 11.98
N LYS A 135 -11.67 7.84 12.81
CA LYS A 135 -11.25 6.45 12.53
C LYS A 135 -12.30 5.68 11.69
N GLU A 136 -13.37 6.35 11.26
CA GLU A 136 -14.47 5.82 10.45
C GLU A 136 -14.04 4.97 9.24
N LYS A 137 -14.81 3.89 8.98
CA LYS A 137 -14.79 3.02 7.78
C LYS A 137 -13.59 2.08 7.59
N LEU A 138 -12.47 2.24 8.30
CA LEU A 138 -11.37 1.25 8.24
C LEU A 138 -11.79 -0.18 8.64
N ALA A 139 -12.89 -0.32 9.40
CA ALA A 139 -13.47 -1.59 9.80
C ALA A 139 -14.63 -2.09 8.90
N SER A 140 -14.93 -1.48 7.74
CA SER A 140 -16.15 -1.77 6.94
C SER A 140 -16.23 -3.24 6.46
N GLY A 141 -17.18 -3.99 7.04
CA GLY A 141 -17.38 -5.42 6.76
C GLY A 141 -18.01 -5.74 5.41
N ILE A 142 -17.93 -7.00 4.98
CA ILE A 142 -18.67 -7.45 3.78
C ILE A 142 -20.19 -7.32 4.01
N VAL A 143 -20.63 -7.40 5.27
CA VAL A 143 -22.03 -7.24 5.68
C VAL A 143 -22.64 -5.91 5.23
N ILE A 144 -21.88 -4.81 5.27
CA ILE A 144 -22.33 -3.48 4.83
C ILE A 144 -22.62 -3.50 3.32
N ALA A 145 -21.70 -4.06 2.52
CA ALA A 145 -21.89 -4.16 1.09
C ALA A 145 -23.06 -5.10 0.70
N LEU A 146 -23.22 -6.24 1.39
CA LEU A 146 -24.30 -7.21 1.12
C LEU A 146 -25.70 -6.73 1.56
N THR A 147 -25.79 -5.67 2.37
CA THR A 147 -27.05 -4.99 2.72
C THR A 147 -27.43 -3.82 1.80
N MET A 148 -26.59 -3.48 0.81
CA MET A 148 -26.94 -2.45 -0.18
C MET A 148 -28.19 -2.86 -1.01
N PRO A 149 -29.05 -1.88 -1.39
CA PRO A 149 -30.35 -2.18 -1.98
C PRO A 149 -30.33 -2.63 -3.45
N SER A 150 -29.15 -2.73 -4.08
CA SER A 150 -28.98 -3.33 -5.42
C SER A 150 -27.57 -3.90 -5.59
N SER A 151 -27.39 -4.86 -6.50
CA SER A 151 -26.09 -5.55 -6.67
C SER A 151 -25.00 -4.61 -7.17
N GLU A 152 -25.39 -3.58 -7.90
CA GLU A 152 -24.49 -2.60 -8.50
C GLU A 152 -24.03 -1.59 -7.43
N LYS A 153 -24.90 -1.28 -6.45
CA LYS A 153 -24.52 -0.53 -5.23
C LYS A 153 -23.64 -1.36 -4.30
N THR A 154 -23.88 -2.67 -4.16
CA THR A 154 -22.94 -3.59 -3.49
C THR A 154 -21.56 -3.54 -4.16
N MET A 155 -21.49 -3.63 -5.50
CA MET A 155 -20.22 -3.56 -6.23
C MET A 155 -19.49 -2.22 -6.06
N VAL A 156 -20.22 -1.10 -5.94
CA VAL A 156 -19.61 0.22 -5.64
C VAL A 156 -19.02 0.25 -4.23
N GLU A 157 -19.75 -0.25 -3.23
CA GLU A 157 -19.25 -0.31 -1.85
C GLU A 157 -18.02 -1.22 -1.75
N LEU A 158 -18.05 -2.40 -2.38
CA LEU A 158 -16.89 -3.31 -2.42
C LEU A 158 -15.63 -2.66 -3.02
N SER A 159 -15.77 -1.90 -4.12
CA SER A 159 -14.63 -1.18 -4.70
C SER A 159 -14.16 -0.01 -3.84
N LEU A 160 -15.05 0.63 -3.06
CA LEU A 160 -14.68 1.68 -2.12
C LEU A 160 -13.94 1.12 -0.90
N GLN A 161 -14.42 0.00 -0.34
CA GLN A 161 -13.77 -0.74 0.75
C GLN A 161 -12.35 -1.20 0.34
N ASP A 162 -12.17 -1.73 -0.87
CA ASP A 162 -10.87 -2.19 -1.38
C ASP A 162 -9.88 -1.02 -1.58
N PHE A 163 -10.35 0.12 -2.10
CA PHE A 163 -9.55 1.35 -2.16
C PHE A 163 -9.14 1.84 -0.75
N GLN A 164 -10.06 1.84 0.21
CA GLN A 164 -9.80 2.26 1.59
C GLN A 164 -8.81 1.33 2.30
N ALA A 165 -8.92 0.01 2.11
CA ALA A 165 -7.94 -0.95 2.59
C ALA A 165 -6.55 -0.73 1.96
N THR A 166 -6.50 -0.38 0.67
CA THR A 166 -5.26 0.02 -0.01
C THR A 166 -4.67 1.33 0.55
N LYS A 167 -5.52 2.26 1.03
CA LYS A 167 -5.12 3.50 1.74
C LYS A 167 -4.59 3.22 3.16
N SER A 168 -5.13 2.23 3.87
CA SER A 168 -4.58 1.74 5.14
C SER A 168 -3.20 1.10 4.95
N MET A 169 -3.09 0.18 3.99
CA MET A 169 -1.85 -0.53 3.66
C MET A 169 -0.69 0.41 3.35
N GLU A 170 -0.93 1.50 2.60
CA GLU A 170 0.10 2.52 2.36
C GLU A 170 0.60 3.17 3.65
N ARG A 171 -0.30 3.58 4.56
CA ARG A 171 0.10 4.20 5.83
C ARG A 171 0.90 3.20 6.69
N GLU A 172 0.43 1.97 6.79
CA GLU A 172 1.07 0.88 7.53
C GLU A 172 2.48 0.52 7.01
N LEU A 173 2.80 0.84 5.75
CA LEU A 173 4.14 0.64 5.15
C LEU A 173 5.04 1.88 5.31
N LEU A 174 4.47 3.09 5.28
CA LEU A 174 5.20 4.33 5.59
C LEU A 174 5.61 4.38 7.07
N GLU A 175 4.72 3.97 7.97
CA GLU A 175 4.98 3.81 9.41
C GLU A 175 6.09 2.79 9.69
N GLU A 176 6.11 1.67 8.95
CA GLU A 176 7.19 0.69 9.06
C GLU A 176 8.55 1.30 8.68
N ARG A 177 8.61 2.06 7.57
CA ARG A 177 9.84 2.74 7.13
C ARG A 177 10.36 3.73 8.17
N GLU A 178 9.46 4.49 8.79
CA GLU A 178 9.77 5.48 9.84
C GLU A 178 10.28 4.79 11.11
N SER A 179 9.56 3.77 11.59
CA SER A 179 9.98 2.94 12.74
C SER A 179 11.35 2.31 12.52
N VAL A 180 11.56 1.68 11.35
CA VAL A 180 12.80 0.99 11.02
C VAL A 180 13.99 1.97 10.97
N PHE A 181 13.81 3.18 10.44
CA PHE A 181 14.84 4.23 10.46
C PHE A 181 15.29 4.57 11.89
N VAL A 182 14.34 4.81 12.82
CA VAL A 182 14.65 5.15 14.22
C VAL A 182 15.35 3.99 14.93
N HIS A 183 14.87 2.76 14.77
CA HIS A 183 15.46 1.58 15.40
C HIS A 183 16.87 1.24 14.86
N ILE A 184 17.11 1.35 13.54
CA ILE A 184 18.46 1.17 12.98
C ILE A 184 19.41 2.21 13.59
N LEU A 185 18.99 3.48 13.68
CA LEU A 185 19.80 4.54 14.26
C LEU A 185 20.10 4.28 15.74
N GLN A 186 19.11 3.83 16.52
CA GLN A 186 19.27 3.45 17.93
C GLN A 186 20.32 2.33 18.12
N ILE A 187 20.25 1.27 17.31
CA ILE A 187 21.23 0.16 17.34
C ILE A 187 22.63 0.64 16.91
N LEU A 188 22.71 1.51 15.90
CA LEU A 188 23.98 2.04 15.43
C LEU A 188 24.66 2.95 16.46
N LEU A 189 23.92 3.83 17.15
CA LEU A 189 24.48 4.66 18.21
C LEU A 189 24.80 3.84 19.48
N GLY A 190 23.95 2.88 19.84
CA GLY A 190 24.18 1.96 20.97
C GLY A 190 25.52 1.22 20.86
N ARG A 191 25.94 0.82 19.66
CA ARG A 191 27.28 0.25 19.41
C ARG A 191 28.42 1.20 19.84
N PHE A 192 28.30 2.51 19.60
CA PHE A 192 29.32 3.49 20.01
C PHE A 192 29.29 3.79 21.52
N VAL A 193 28.12 3.71 22.15
CA VAL A 193 28.00 3.75 23.62
C VAL A 193 28.69 2.54 24.25
N THR A 194 28.43 1.32 23.76
CA THR A 194 29.11 0.10 24.25
C THR A 194 30.62 0.06 24.00
N ALA A 195 31.14 0.94 23.15
CA ALA A 195 32.55 1.12 22.87
C ALA A 195 33.20 2.28 23.66
N GLU A 196 32.49 2.86 24.63
CA GLU A 196 32.89 4.04 25.42
C GLU A 196 33.23 5.29 24.55
N ARG A 197 32.73 5.33 23.31
CA ARG A 197 33.00 6.41 22.34
C ARG A 197 31.90 7.46 22.27
N MET A 198 30.78 7.23 22.94
CA MET A 198 29.62 8.12 23.04
C MET A 198 28.99 7.98 24.43
N ASP A 199 28.50 9.07 25.00
CA ASP A 199 27.74 9.01 26.26
C ASP A 199 26.34 8.41 26.03
N GLU A 200 25.89 7.58 26.98
CA GLU A 200 24.62 6.87 26.91
C GLU A 200 23.43 7.84 26.91
N LYS A 201 23.51 8.92 27.71
CA LYS A 201 22.43 9.93 27.77
C LYS A 201 22.41 10.78 26.52
N PHE A 202 23.57 11.22 26.03
CA PHE A 202 23.65 11.91 24.73
C PHE A 202 23.03 11.05 23.62
N ALA A 203 23.30 9.75 23.57
CA ALA A 203 22.72 8.86 22.57
C ALA A 203 21.19 8.73 22.71
N ALA A 204 20.66 8.56 23.93
CA ALA A 204 19.21 8.53 24.18
C ALA A 204 18.56 9.87 23.81
N ASP A 205 19.05 10.99 24.36
CA ASP A 205 18.58 12.35 24.07
C ASP A 205 18.64 12.67 22.56
N PHE A 206 19.58 12.08 21.81
CA PHE A 206 19.70 12.25 20.36
C PHE A 206 18.65 11.44 19.59
N ILE A 207 18.39 10.19 19.99
CA ILE A 207 17.34 9.36 19.41
C ILE A 207 15.97 9.99 19.67
N ASP A 208 15.68 10.37 20.91
CA ASP A 208 14.39 10.95 21.29
C ASP A 208 14.13 12.27 20.55
N ARG A 209 15.12 13.18 20.48
CA ARG A 209 15.02 14.40 19.65
C ARG A 209 14.83 14.10 18.16
N THR A 210 15.46 13.06 17.64
CA THR A 210 15.34 12.69 16.21
C THR A 210 13.99 12.04 15.90
N SER A 211 13.46 11.24 16.82
CA SER A 211 12.13 10.63 16.72
C SER A 211 11.03 11.69 16.84
N GLN A 212 11.15 12.63 17.78
CA GLN A 212 10.21 13.74 17.92
C GLN A 212 10.24 14.67 16.70
N GLU A 213 11.43 15.07 16.20
CA GLU A 213 11.54 15.86 14.97
C GLU A 213 11.00 15.17 13.70
N LEU A 214 10.86 13.84 13.72
CA LEU A 214 10.24 13.05 12.66
C LEU A 214 8.72 12.97 12.83
N SER A 215 8.23 12.74 14.06
CA SER A 215 6.80 12.78 14.41
C SER A 215 6.22 14.16 14.13
N ASP A 216 6.76 15.23 14.72
CA ASP A 216 6.28 16.61 14.53
C ASP A 216 6.16 16.99 13.05
N ALA A 217 7.08 16.50 12.21
CA ALA A 217 7.09 16.76 10.77
C ALA A 217 6.05 15.93 9.99
N LYS A 218 5.79 14.68 10.42
CA LYS A 218 4.70 13.83 9.94
C LYS A 218 3.34 14.38 10.38
N ASP A 219 3.17 14.64 11.67
CA ASP A 219 1.92 15.11 12.29
C ASP A 219 1.50 16.46 11.69
N SER A 220 2.45 17.37 11.45
CA SER A 220 2.21 18.63 10.72
C SER A 220 1.78 18.41 9.26
N LEU A 221 2.21 17.33 8.62
CA LEU A 221 1.92 17.02 7.22
C LEU A 221 0.59 16.26 7.08
N GLU A 222 0.29 15.34 8.00
CA GLU A 222 -1.02 14.68 8.13
C GLU A 222 -2.10 15.69 8.52
N ALA A 223 -1.84 16.59 9.48
CA ALA A 223 -2.75 17.71 9.77
C ALA A 223 -2.98 18.60 8.54
N SER A 224 -1.93 18.90 7.75
CA SER A 224 -2.08 19.65 6.49
C SER A 224 -2.89 18.88 5.44
N GLN A 225 -2.86 17.54 5.42
CA GLN A 225 -3.69 16.73 4.53
C GLN A 225 -5.14 16.68 5.03
N LEU A 226 -5.35 16.54 6.35
CA LEU A 226 -6.64 16.48 7.00
C LEU A 226 -7.42 17.79 6.87
N MET A 227 -6.74 18.94 6.96
CA MET A 227 -7.35 20.25 6.65
C MET A 227 -7.80 20.35 5.18
N VAL A 228 -7.00 19.84 4.23
CA VAL A 228 -7.40 19.77 2.81
C VAL A 228 -8.59 18.83 2.63
N GLU A 229 -8.62 17.70 3.34
CA GLU A 229 -9.75 16.77 3.30
C GLU A 229 -11.03 17.37 3.90
N GLN A 230 -10.94 18.12 4.99
CA GLN A 230 -12.07 18.87 5.56
C GLN A 230 -12.55 19.99 4.61
N ASP A 231 -11.65 20.78 4.03
CA ASP A 231 -11.98 21.83 3.04
C ASP A 231 -12.64 21.29 1.76
N LEU A 232 -12.42 20.01 1.44
CA LEU A 232 -13.07 19.30 0.33
C LEU A 232 -14.40 18.66 0.77
N LYS A 233 -14.45 18.00 1.94
CA LYS A 233 -15.68 17.46 2.55
C LYS A 233 -16.75 18.55 2.75
N ASN A 234 -16.34 19.76 3.11
CA ASN A 234 -17.20 20.91 3.33
C ASN A 234 -17.86 21.48 2.05
N ARG A 235 -17.55 20.94 0.86
CA ARG A 235 -18.18 21.38 -0.40
C ARG A 235 -19.44 20.57 -0.71
N SER A 236 -20.56 21.26 -0.93
CA SER A 236 -21.91 20.67 -1.09
C SER A 236 -22.08 19.73 -2.30
N ASP A 237 -21.14 19.76 -3.25
CA ASP A 237 -21.01 18.85 -4.39
C ASP A 237 -20.22 17.58 -4.02
N LEU A 238 -19.03 17.72 -3.41
CA LEU A 238 -18.18 16.58 -3.01
C LEU A 238 -18.73 15.80 -1.81
N MET A 239 -19.40 16.47 -0.86
CA MET A 239 -20.02 15.84 0.33
C MET A 239 -21.04 14.74 -0.04
N LYS A 240 -21.61 14.78 -1.25
CA LYS A 240 -22.60 13.82 -1.76
C LYS A 240 -21.99 12.70 -2.60
N ASP A 241 -20.69 12.76 -2.86
CA ASP A 241 -19.98 11.80 -3.69
C ASP A 241 -18.59 11.45 -3.11
N PRO A 242 -18.52 10.44 -2.23
CA PRO A 242 -17.27 9.98 -1.63
C PRO A 242 -16.18 9.65 -2.66
N LEU A 243 -16.57 9.27 -3.88
CA LEU A 243 -15.64 8.89 -4.94
C LEU A 243 -15.08 10.11 -5.69
N ALA A 244 -15.86 11.18 -5.85
CA ALA A 244 -15.38 12.44 -6.37
C ALA A 244 -14.52 13.19 -5.34
N LEU A 245 -14.84 13.07 -4.05
CA LEU A 245 -13.99 13.55 -2.96
C LEU A 245 -12.60 12.89 -3.01
N GLU A 246 -12.54 11.56 -3.08
CA GLU A 246 -11.27 10.83 -3.15
C GLU A 246 -10.50 11.09 -4.45
N GLU A 247 -11.19 11.35 -5.57
CA GLU A 247 -10.54 11.83 -6.81
C GLU A 247 -9.87 13.20 -6.64
N VAL A 248 -10.49 14.16 -5.95
CA VAL A 248 -9.85 15.48 -5.71
C VAL A 248 -8.72 15.36 -4.67
N LEU A 249 -8.87 14.47 -3.67
CA LEU A 249 -7.81 14.14 -2.73
C LEU A 249 -6.57 13.56 -3.43
N GLU A 250 -6.76 12.58 -4.32
CA GLU A 250 -5.65 11.91 -5.03
C GLU A 250 -4.81 12.90 -5.84
N ASN A 251 -5.46 13.86 -6.50
CA ASN A 251 -4.79 14.96 -7.22
C ASN A 251 -3.97 15.88 -6.30
N SER A 252 -4.28 15.97 -5.01
CA SER A 252 -3.49 16.71 -4.01
C SER A 252 -2.45 15.83 -3.29
N ARG A 253 -2.63 14.51 -3.29
CA ARG A 253 -1.82 13.55 -2.52
C ARG A 253 -0.41 13.36 -3.08
N LEU A 254 -0.15 13.64 -4.36
CA LEU A 254 1.21 13.61 -4.92
C LEU A 254 2.19 14.52 -4.12
N ASP A 255 1.75 15.74 -3.79
CA ASP A 255 2.49 16.69 -2.96
C ASP A 255 2.57 16.30 -1.47
N TYR A 256 1.75 15.35 -1.01
CA TYR A 256 1.85 14.75 0.32
C TYR A 256 2.88 13.63 0.34
N ILE A 257 2.79 12.64 -0.57
CA ILE A 257 3.71 11.49 -0.57
C ILE A 257 5.14 11.96 -0.87
N ARG A 258 5.35 12.89 -1.82
CA ARG A 258 6.68 13.49 -2.09
C ARG A 258 7.32 14.10 -0.85
N LYS A 259 6.53 14.66 0.06
CA LYS A 259 7.03 15.18 1.35
C LYS A 259 7.30 14.04 2.34
N MET A 260 6.41 13.05 2.47
CA MET A 260 6.64 11.85 3.30
C MET A 260 7.92 11.11 2.92
N ASP A 261 8.16 10.90 1.61
CA ASP A 261 9.38 10.29 1.07
C ASP A 261 10.61 11.19 1.28
N GLY A 262 10.41 12.51 1.33
CA GLY A 262 11.40 13.50 1.75
C GLY A 262 11.76 13.42 3.24
N LEU A 263 10.81 13.14 4.15
CA LEU A 263 11.04 13.20 5.60
C LEU A 263 12.21 12.32 6.06
N VAL A 264 12.25 11.06 5.62
CA VAL A 264 13.33 10.13 6.00
C VAL A 264 14.67 10.52 5.35
N GLN A 265 14.66 11.04 4.13
CA GLN A 265 15.86 11.52 3.44
C GLN A 265 16.45 12.78 4.12
N ASP A 266 15.59 13.73 4.50
CA ASP A 266 15.98 14.93 5.23
C ASP A 266 16.41 14.59 6.67
N ALA A 267 15.77 13.60 7.32
CA ALA A 267 16.20 13.08 8.61
C ALA A 267 17.60 12.45 8.55
N GLN A 268 17.90 11.62 7.54
CA GLN A 268 19.26 11.10 7.30
C GLN A 268 20.29 12.23 7.16
N ILE A 269 19.96 13.30 6.43
CA ILE A 269 20.84 14.47 6.24
C ILE A 269 21.04 15.22 7.58
N LYS A 270 19.95 15.52 8.31
CA LYS A 270 20.01 16.15 9.64
C LYS A 270 20.86 15.34 10.62
N VAL A 271 20.69 14.02 10.65
CA VAL A 271 21.45 13.11 11.52
C VAL A 271 22.95 13.19 11.22
N LYS A 272 23.35 13.11 9.93
CA LYS A 272 24.75 13.27 9.54
C LYS A 272 25.33 14.62 9.99
N ASP A 273 24.58 15.71 9.77
CA ASP A 273 25.02 17.06 10.12
C ASP A 273 25.11 17.29 11.64
N LYS A 274 24.18 16.76 12.44
CA LYS A 274 24.21 16.85 13.91
C LYS A 274 25.31 15.98 14.51
N LEU A 275 25.44 14.71 14.09
CA LEU A 275 26.51 13.82 14.57
C LEU A 275 27.91 14.41 14.31
N SER A 276 28.10 15.06 13.15
CA SER A 276 29.36 15.73 12.79
C SER A 276 29.69 16.97 13.63
N ARG A 277 28.77 17.49 14.45
CA ARG A 277 28.91 18.73 15.24
C ARG A 277 28.80 18.52 16.74
N GLU A 278 27.88 17.66 17.17
CA GLU A 278 27.48 17.48 18.57
C GLU A 278 28.11 16.23 19.22
N ALA A 279 28.34 15.16 18.45
CA ALA A 279 28.65 13.84 19.03
C ALA A 279 30.15 13.58 19.32
N GLY A 280 31.04 14.51 18.97
CA GLY A 280 32.50 14.36 19.20
C GLY A 280 33.19 13.26 18.37
N LEU A 281 32.47 12.59 17.47
CA LEU A 281 32.98 11.52 16.60
C LEU A 281 33.92 12.08 15.51
N SER A 282 34.85 11.25 15.03
CA SER A 282 35.62 11.58 13.83
C SER A 282 34.78 11.48 12.55
N SER A 283 35.19 12.17 11.49
CA SER A 283 34.46 12.16 10.21
C SER A 283 34.36 10.75 9.59
N GLU A 284 35.34 9.87 9.85
CA GLU A 284 35.33 8.48 9.38
C GLU A 284 34.27 7.64 10.10
N GLU A 285 34.06 7.89 11.40
CA GLU A 285 33.04 7.21 12.20
C GLU A 285 31.63 7.64 11.81
N VAL A 286 31.40 8.94 11.59
CA VAL A 286 30.09 9.43 11.12
C VAL A 286 29.78 8.86 9.74
N GLU A 287 30.75 8.79 8.83
CA GLU A 287 30.55 8.18 7.51
C GLU A 287 30.30 6.66 7.63
N ALA A 288 30.97 5.96 8.55
CA ALA A 288 30.74 4.54 8.80
C ALA A 288 29.36 4.25 9.44
N ILE A 289 28.83 5.15 10.28
CA ILE A 289 27.45 5.10 10.79
C ILE A 289 26.48 5.30 9.62
N MET A 290 26.64 6.38 8.85
CA MET A 290 25.73 6.72 7.76
C MET A 290 25.72 5.66 6.65
N LYS A 291 26.87 5.06 6.33
CA LYS A 291 26.96 3.93 5.40
C LYS A 291 26.14 2.73 5.88
N LYS A 292 26.30 2.31 7.14
CA LYS A 292 25.53 1.18 7.70
C LYS A 292 24.04 1.49 7.81
N LEU A 293 23.67 2.74 8.07
CA LEU A 293 22.29 3.20 8.06
C LEU A 293 21.68 3.05 6.66
N LEU A 294 22.37 3.53 5.62
CA LEU A 294 21.95 3.39 4.21
C LEU A 294 21.88 1.90 3.78
N GLU A 295 22.86 1.07 4.16
CA GLU A 295 22.86 -0.39 3.88
C GLU A 295 21.62 -1.10 4.45
N ASN A 296 21.23 -0.79 5.69
CA ASN A 296 20.06 -1.42 6.32
C ASN A 296 18.74 -0.80 5.86
N MET A 297 18.70 0.50 5.54
CA MET A 297 17.52 1.13 4.92
C MET A 297 17.26 0.62 3.50
N ALA A 298 18.30 0.36 2.69
CA ALA A 298 18.14 -0.26 1.38
C ALA A 298 17.60 -1.71 1.49
N ALA A 299 18.02 -2.46 2.52
CA ALA A 299 17.44 -3.77 2.82
C ALA A 299 15.96 -3.67 3.24
N ALA A 300 15.62 -2.71 4.12
CA ALA A 300 14.25 -2.45 4.55
C ALA A 300 13.32 -2.09 3.38
N GLU A 301 13.71 -1.14 2.53
CA GLU A 301 12.93 -0.75 1.33
C GLU A 301 12.69 -1.95 0.39
N ARG A 302 13.67 -2.84 0.24
CA ARG A 302 13.51 -4.08 -0.54
C ARG A 302 12.54 -5.08 0.08
N MET A 303 12.38 -5.10 1.41
CA MET A 303 11.42 -5.97 2.11
C MET A 303 10.01 -5.36 2.15
N ILE A 304 9.89 -4.07 2.47
CA ILE A 304 8.66 -3.27 2.36
C ILE A 304 8.05 -3.41 0.95
N GLY A 305 8.88 -3.32 -0.10
CA GLY A 305 8.43 -3.52 -1.48
C GLY A 305 7.93 -4.95 -1.76
N GLN A 306 8.54 -5.99 -1.20
CA GLN A 306 8.05 -7.36 -1.36
C GLN A 306 6.71 -7.56 -0.66
N GLU A 307 6.59 -7.06 0.58
CA GLU A 307 5.36 -7.13 1.37
C GLU A 307 4.21 -6.34 0.72
N GLN A 308 4.48 -5.15 0.18
CA GLN A 308 3.53 -4.36 -0.59
C GLN A 308 2.88 -5.17 -1.74
N ASN A 309 3.67 -5.94 -2.49
CA ASN A 309 3.18 -6.76 -3.60
C ASN A 309 2.41 -8.01 -3.11
N ARG A 310 2.80 -8.56 -1.96
CA ARG A 310 2.09 -9.66 -1.30
C ARG A 310 0.71 -9.20 -0.79
N GLN A 311 0.66 -8.08 -0.07
CA GLN A 311 -0.58 -7.47 0.43
C GLN A 311 -1.51 -7.01 -0.70
N ALA A 312 -0.98 -6.40 -1.77
CA ALA A 312 -1.76 -6.09 -2.96
C ALA A 312 -2.40 -7.34 -3.60
N THR A 313 -1.76 -8.51 -3.50
CA THR A 313 -2.33 -9.78 -3.97
C THR A 313 -3.44 -10.26 -3.03
N ILE A 314 -3.23 -10.21 -1.71
CA ILE A 314 -4.24 -10.59 -0.71
C ILE A 314 -5.50 -9.72 -0.82
N LEU A 315 -5.35 -8.41 -1.01
CA LEU A 315 -6.46 -7.48 -1.24
C LEU A 315 -7.28 -7.86 -2.48
N ASN A 316 -6.62 -8.12 -3.62
CA ASN A 316 -7.30 -8.54 -4.85
C ASN A 316 -8.00 -9.90 -4.72
N GLU A 317 -7.42 -10.87 -4.01
CA GLU A 317 -8.09 -12.14 -3.72
C GLU A 317 -9.32 -11.95 -2.85
N ARG A 318 -9.21 -11.18 -1.75
CA ARG A 318 -10.33 -10.84 -0.86
C ARG A 318 -11.45 -10.10 -1.60
N LEU A 319 -11.12 -9.11 -2.44
CA LEU A 319 -12.11 -8.45 -3.30
C LEU A 319 -12.79 -9.46 -4.23
N SER A 320 -12.04 -10.39 -4.84
CA SER A 320 -12.62 -11.43 -5.71
C SER A 320 -13.58 -12.35 -4.95
N LYS A 321 -13.24 -12.77 -3.72
CA LYS A 321 -14.14 -13.51 -2.81
C LYS A 321 -15.41 -12.71 -2.49
N ARG A 322 -15.27 -11.43 -2.08
CA ARG A 322 -16.40 -10.54 -1.77
C ARG A 322 -17.31 -10.32 -2.99
N GLN A 323 -16.74 -10.11 -4.18
CA GLN A 323 -17.50 -10.00 -5.44
C GLN A 323 -18.26 -11.28 -5.77
N ALA A 324 -17.66 -12.46 -5.56
CA ALA A 324 -18.35 -13.73 -5.79
C ALA A 324 -19.55 -13.93 -4.85
N LEU A 325 -19.41 -13.54 -3.58
CA LEU A 325 -20.53 -13.53 -2.62
C LEU A 325 -21.63 -12.54 -3.05
N SER A 326 -21.28 -11.33 -3.50
CA SER A 326 -22.24 -10.38 -4.09
C SER A 326 -22.97 -10.97 -5.31
N GLU A 327 -22.25 -11.60 -6.24
CA GLU A 327 -22.86 -12.22 -7.42
C GLU A 327 -23.83 -13.37 -7.03
N GLN A 328 -23.54 -14.12 -5.97
CA GLN A 328 -24.47 -15.13 -5.43
C GLN A 328 -25.70 -14.52 -4.76
N TYR A 329 -25.54 -13.45 -3.95
CA TYR A 329 -26.65 -12.75 -3.29
C TYR A 329 -27.61 -12.12 -4.32
N ALA A 330 -27.08 -11.52 -5.39
CA ALA A 330 -27.86 -10.98 -6.49
C ALA A 330 -28.69 -12.07 -7.21
N GLN A 331 -28.12 -13.27 -7.39
CA GLN A 331 -28.85 -14.40 -7.95
C GLN A 331 -30.03 -14.84 -7.07
N VAL A 332 -29.91 -14.85 -5.73
CA VAL A 332 -31.02 -15.22 -4.83
C VAL A 332 -32.23 -14.31 -5.05
N THR A 333 -32.04 -12.99 -4.99
CA THR A 333 -33.09 -11.99 -5.24
C THR A 333 -33.71 -12.14 -6.64
N SER A 334 -32.93 -12.55 -7.64
CA SER A 334 -33.43 -12.87 -8.99
C SER A 334 -34.29 -14.15 -9.03
N ARG A 335 -33.95 -15.18 -8.25
CA ARG A 335 -34.70 -16.44 -8.15
C ARG A 335 -36.06 -16.24 -7.49
N GLU A 336 -36.13 -15.51 -6.37
CA GLU A 336 -37.39 -15.19 -5.67
C GLU A 336 -38.45 -14.63 -6.62
N SER A 337 -38.08 -13.63 -7.43
CA SER A 337 -38.96 -12.98 -8.41
C SER A 337 -39.43 -13.93 -9.51
N LYS A 338 -38.52 -14.75 -10.06
CA LYS A 338 -38.85 -15.73 -11.11
C LYS A 338 -39.75 -16.86 -10.58
N GLY A 339 -39.56 -17.31 -9.34
CA GLY A 339 -40.40 -18.32 -8.69
C GLY A 339 -41.85 -17.87 -8.54
N ASN A 340 -42.06 -16.62 -8.12
CA ASN A 340 -43.40 -16.02 -8.06
C ASN A 340 -44.04 -15.95 -9.46
N GLN A 341 -43.27 -15.62 -10.50
CA GLN A 341 -43.76 -15.63 -11.89
C GLN A 341 -44.16 -17.03 -12.35
N THR A 342 -43.40 -18.08 -12.03
CA THR A 342 -43.72 -19.48 -12.37
C THR A 342 -44.99 -19.97 -11.65
N ARG A 343 -45.14 -19.68 -10.36
CA ARG A 343 -46.36 -19.99 -9.57
C ARG A 343 -47.59 -19.33 -10.19
N ASN A 344 -47.51 -18.03 -10.46
CA ASN A 344 -48.57 -17.26 -11.13
C ASN A 344 -48.92 -17.82 -12.52
N LYS A 345 -47.94 -18.26 -13.32
CA LYS A 345 -48.17 -18.91 -14.61
C LYS A 345 -48.92 -20.23 -14.46
N SER A 346 -48.49 -21.12 -13.56
CA SER A 346 -49.14 -22.42 -13.36
C SER A 346 -50.57 -22.30 -12.85
N LEU A 347 -50.90 -21.32 -12.01
CA LEU A 347 -52.27 -21.07 -11.57
C LEU A 347 -53.14 -20.44 -12.66
N ASN A 348 -52.58 -19.56 -13.51
CA ASN A 348 -53.26 -19.05 -14.69
C ASN A 348 -53.62 -20.17 -15.69
N GLU A 349 -52.74 -21.14 -15.91
CA GLU A 349 -53.03 -22.32 -16.76
C GLU A 349 -54.16 -23.17 -16.19
N ILE A 350 -54.16 -23.42 -14.88
CA ILE A 350 -55.20 -24.19 -14.19
C ILE A 350 -56.57 -23.48 -14.28
N ALA A 351 -56.60 -22.18 -14.01
CA ALA A 351 -57.84 -21.41 -14.06
C ALA A 351 -58.37 -21.18 -15.49
N LYS A 352 -57.50 -21.17 -16.51
CA LYS A 352 -57.91 -21.24 -17.93
C LYS A 352 -58.56 -22.58 -18.26
N TYR A 353 -57.93 -23.69 -17.89
CA TYR A 353 -58.44 -25.04 -18.09
C TYR A 353 -59.87 -25.22 -17.51
N LEU A 354 -60.08 -24.81 -16.25
CA LEU A 354 -61.40 -24.86 -15.59
C LEU A 354 -62.46 -23.95 -16.25
N ALA A 355 -62.04 -22.85 -16.90
CA ALA A 355 -62.95 -21.98 -17.65
C ALA A 355 -63.27 -22.52 -19.07
N GLU A 356 -62.35 -23.28 -19.67
CA GLU A 356 -62.51 -23.92 -20.99
C GLU A 356 -63.40 -25.16 -20.93
N GLU A 357 -63.28 -25.99 -19.88
CA GLU A 357 -64.19 -27.12 -19.61
C GLU A 357 -65.58 -26.67 -19.10
N ARG A 358 -65.79 -25.35 -18.94
CA ARG A 358 -67.04 -24.67 -18.52
C ARG A 358 -67.46 -24.86 -17.06
N GLU A 359 -66.60 -25.41 -16.23
CA GLU A 359 -66.87 -25.59 -14.80
C GLU A 359 -66.79 -24.26 -14.03
N LEU A 360 -65.96 -23.32 -14.48
CA LEU A 360 -65.79 -22.00 -13.85
C LEU A 360 -66.15 -20.84 -14.80
N ASN A 361 -66.90 -19.85 -14.30
CA ASN A 361 -67.23 -18.66 -15.10
C ASN A 361 -65.97 -17.82 -15.38
N GLN A 362 -65.75 -17.43 -16.63
CA GLN A 362 -64.55 -16.72 -17.09
C GLN A 362 -64.30 -15.38 -16.36
N SER A 363 -65.34 -14.72 -15.84
CA SER A 363 -65.20 -13.52 -15.00
C SER A 363 -64.80 -13.85 -13.56
N GLN A 364 -65.32 -14.93 -12.99
CA GLN A 364 -64.96 -15.41 -11.65
C GLN A 364 -63.52 -15.94 -11.63
N ALA A 365 -63.12 -16.71 -12.64
CA ALA A 365 -61.75 -17.17 -12.84
C ALA A 365 -60.75 -15.99 -12.80
N LYS A 366 -61.01 -14.94 -13.59
CA LYS A 366 -60.18 -13.71 -13.61
C LYS A 366 -60.14 -12.99 -12.25
N SER A 367 -61.24 -12.98 -11.49
CA SER A 367 -61.27 -12.38 -10.15
C SER A 367 -60.36 -13.12 -9.17
N ILE A 368 -60.46 -14.45 -9.12
CA ILE A 368 -59.69 -15.30 -8.19
C ILE A 368 -58.19 -15.18 -8.51
N ILE A 369 -57.81 -15.27 -9.80
CA ILE A 369 -56.43 -15.07 -10.25
C ILE A 369 -55.90 -13.70 -9.79
N LYS A 370 -56.67 -12.63 -10.00
CA LYS A 370 -56.25 -11.26 -9.64
C LYS A 370 -56.10 -11.06 -8.13
N GLN A 371 -56.94 -11.72 -7.33
CA GLN A 371 -56.81 -11.72 -5.86
C GLN A 371 -55.57 -12.49 -5.40
N TYR A 372 -55.29 -13.67 -5.98
CA TYR A 372 -54.06 -14.42 -5.71
C TYR A 372 -52.80 -13.63 -6.10
N GLN A 373 -52.79 -12.99 -7.27
CA GLN A 373 -51.67 -12.16 -7.73
C GLN A 373 -51.36 -11.04 -6.73
N ALA A 374 -52.38 -10.29 -6.29
CA ALA A 374 -52.23 -9.24 -5.28
C ALA A 374 -51.76 -9.79 -3.91
N ASP A 375 -52.23 -10.97 -3.49
CA ASP A 375 -51.75 -11.62 -2.26
C ASP A 375 -50.28 -12.06 -2.37
N VAL A 376 -49.85 -12.62 -3.51
CA VAL A 376 -48.45 -13.01 -3.76
C VAL A 376 -47.53 -11.80 -3.87
N GLU A 377 -47.98 -10.73 -4.53
CA GLU A 377 -47.27 -9.44 -4.59
C GLU A 377 -47.08 -8.85 -3.20
N LYS A 378 -48.13 -8.87 -2.35
CA LYS A 378 -48.07 -8.41 -0.97
C LYS A 378 -47.13 -9.26 -0.09
N ILE A 379 -47.15 -10.58 -0.23
CA ILE A 379 -46.20 -11.47 0.46
C ILE A 379 -44.76 -11.17 0.00
N GLN A 380 -44.56 -10.89 -1.29
CA GLN A 380 -43.24 -10.53 -1.81
C GLN A 380 -42.77 -9.14 -1.33
N GLU A 381 -43.67 -8.17 -1.16
CA GLU A 381 -43.36 -6.86 -0.59
C GLU A 381 -43.03 -6.97 0.91
N ASN A 382 -43.84 -7.70 1.68
CA ASN A 382 -43.57 -8.03 3.08
C ASN A 382 -42.19 -8.71 3.25
N HIS A 383 -41.88 -9.72 2.44
CA HIS A 383 -40.58 -10.41 2.45
C HIS A 383 -39.43 -9.46 2.16
N LYS A 384 -39.52 -8.63 1.11
CA LYS A 384 -38.48 -7.63 0.78
C LYS A 384 -38.27 -6.65 1.92
N ALA A 385 -39.34 -6.18 2.56
CA ALA A 385 -39.25 -5.28 3.71
C ALA A 385 -38.62 -5.97 4.93
N ALA A 386 -39.00 -7.23 5.22
CA ALA A 386 -38.44 -8.03 6.30
C ALA A 386 -36.95 -8.34 6.08
N VAL A 387 -36.57 -8.81 4.88
CA VAL A 387 -35.17 -9.05 4.49
C VAL A 387 -34.36 -7.75 4.61
N SER A 388 -34.83 -6.64 4.04
CA SER A 388 -34.14 -5.34 4.10
C SER A 388 -33.89 -4.92 5.55
N LYS A 389 -34.94 -4.88 6.37
CA LYS A 389 -34.87 -4.44 7.77
C LYS A 389 -34.03 -5.37 8.63
N GLN A 390 -34.30 -6.68 8.62
CA GLN A 390 -33.60 -7.62 9.50
C GLN A 390 -32.13 -7.79 9.09
N SER A 391 -31.79 -7.68 7.80
CA SER A 391 -30.39 -7.69 7.36
C SER A 391 -29.64 -6.46 7.86
N GLN A 392 -30.27 -5.28 7.89
CA GLN A 392 -29.69 -4.06 8.49
C GLN A 392 -29.49 -4.20 10.00
N GLU A 393 -30.52 -4.63 10.74
CA GLU A 393 -30.43 -4.89 12.18
C GLU A 393 -29.39 -5.98 12.54
N LEU A 394 -29.07 -6.89 11.62
CA LEU A 394 -28.01 -7.89 11.80
C LEU A 394 -26.62 -7.33 11.40
N ALA A 395 -26.55 -6.52 10.35
CA ALA A 395 -25.32 -5.84 9.91
C ALA A 395 -24.73 -4.93 10.97
N GLU A 396 -25.56 -4.13 11.66
CA GLU A 396 -25.12 -3.26 12.77
C GLU A 396 -24.45 -4.08 13.90
N LYS A 397 -25.03 -5.24 14.26
CA LYS A 397 -24.51 -6.12 15.31
C LYS A 397 -23.21 -6.80 14.89
N LEU A 398 -23.12 -7.24 13.64
CA LEU A 398 -21.92 -7.87 13.08
C LEU A 398 -20.77 -6.87 12.94
N GLN A 399 -21.06 -5.63 12.51
CA GLN A 399 -20.09 -4.54 12.42
C GLN A 399 -19.51 -4.19 13.80
N GLN A 400 -20.34 -4.05 14.83
CA GLN A 400 -19.86 -3.85 16.22
C GLN A 400 -19.02 -5.04 16.73
N HIS A 401 -19.36 -6.27 16.36
CA HIS A 401 -18.56 -7.45 16.71
C HIS A 401 -17.19 -7.43 16.01
N ARG A 402 -17.16 -7.09 14.72
CA ARG A 402 -15.94 -6.92 13.90
C ARG A 402 -15.01 -5.87 14.48
N GLU A 403 -15.53 -4.69 14.83
CA GLU A 403 -14.76 -3.61 15.45
C GLU A 403 -14.13 -4.04 16.78
N ARG A 404 -14.91 -4.66 17.67
CA ARG A 404 -14.39 -5.20 18.95
C ARG A 404 -13.31 -6.27 18.73
N LYS A 405 -13.45 -7.13 17.73
CA LYS A 405 -12.45 -8.15 17.37
C LYS A 405 -11.15 -7.54 16.83
N LEU A 406 -11.26 -6.54 15.95
CA LEU A 406 -10.11 -5.85 15.36
C LEU A 406 -9.34 -5.03 16.42
N ARG A 407 -10.03 -4.21 17.22
CA ARG A 407 -9.40 -3.47 18.35
C ARG A 407 -8.71 -4.42 19.35
N ALA A 408 -9.31 -5.58 19.63
CA ALA A 408 -8.72 -6.60 20.50
C ALA A 408 -7.58 -7.42 19.88
N LEU A 409 -7.38 -7.34 18.56
CA LEU A 409 -6.17 -7.83 17.89
C LEU A 409 -5.10 -6.73 17.91
N GLU A 410 -5.45 -5.51 17.49
CA GLU A 410 -4.58 -4.33 17.44
C GLU A 410 -3.85 -4.09 18.78
N LYS A 411 -4.57 -4.10 19.91
CA LYS A 411 -3.94 -3.98 21.24
C LYS A 411 -2.90 -5.06 21.53
N LYS A 412 -3.12 -6.31 21.09
CA LYS A 412 -2.15 -7.41 21.23
C LYS A 412 -0.96 -7.25 20.28
N GLN A 413 -1.17 -6.60 19.14
CA GLN A 413 -0.14 -6.34 18.15
C GLN A 413 0.77 -5.21 18.61
N GLU A 414 0.23 -4.15 19.22
CA GLU A 414 1.03 -3.10 19.86
C GLU A 414 1.84 -3.66 21.03
N GLU A 415 1.20 -4.46 21.90
CA GLU A 415 1.87 -5.24 22.95
C GLU A 415 3.02 -6.15 22.43
N LYS A 416 3.03 -6.55 21.15
CA LYS A 416 4.17 -7.28 20.54
C LYS A 416 5.25 -6.33 20.03
N ARG A 417 4.87 -5.17 19.47
CA ARG A 417 5.78 -4.12 18.97
C ARG A 417 6.61 -3.54 20.11
N GLU A 418 5.97 -3.12 21.20
CA GLU A 418 6.64 -2.65 22.43
C GLU A 418 7.71 -3.65 22.92
N LYS A 419 7.34 -4.94 22.97
CA LYS A 419 8.21 -6.05 23.44
C LYS A 419 9.31 -6.43 22.44
N LEU A 420 9.32 -5.85 21.23
CA LEU A 420 10.43 -5.92 20.28
C LEU A 420 11.27 -4.63 20.33
N ALA A 421 10.65 -3.46 20.31
CA ALA A 421 11.30 -2.15 20.45
C ALA A 421 12.17 -2.08 21.72
N ALA A 422 11.65 -2.55 22.86
CA ALA A 422 12.39 -2.63 24.12
C ALA A 422 13.64 -3.54 24.09
N LYS A 423 13.81 -4.37 23.05
CA LYS A 423 15.01 -5.19 22.81
C LYS A 423 16.00 -4.54 21.86
N ALA A 424 15.60 -3.55 21.06
CA ALA A 424 16.47 -2.93 20.05
C ALA A 424 17.82 -2.45 20.61
N PRO A 425 17.91 -1.79 21.80
CA PRO A 425 19.20 -1.40 22.38
C PRO A 425 20.16 -2.57 22.70
N GLN A 426 19.65 -3.80 22.79
CA GLN A 426 20.40 -5.01 23.13
C GLN A 426 20.85 -5.80 21.90
N VAL A 427 20.36 -5.47 20.69
CA VAL A 427 20.68 -6.22 19.48
C VAL A 427 22.03 -5.78 18.91
N VAL A 428 22.96 -6.73 18.78
CA VAL A 428 24.34 -6.45 18.33
C VAL A 428 24.41 -6.12 16.83
N ASN A 429 23.42 -6.53 16.01
CA ASN A 429 23.39 -6.27 14.57
C ASN A 429 22.07 -5.66 14.06
N PRO A 430 22.09 -4.47 13.41
CA PRO A 430 20.88 -3.86 12.85
C PRO A 430 20.10 -4.78 11.90
N THR A 431 20.77 -5.54 11.05
CA THR A 431 20.12 -6.37 10.02
C THR A 431 19.20 -7.41 10.66
N ASP A 432 19.68 -8.13 11.67
CA ASP A 432 18.93 -9.10 12.45
C ASP A 432 17.67 -8.48 13.11
N PHE A 433 17.74 -7.20 13.51
CA PHE A 433 16.58 -6.48 14.03
C PHE A 433 15.60 -6.07 12.94
N VAL A 434 16.09 -5.56 11.80
CA VAL A 434 15.24 -5.14 10.68
C VAL A 434 14.48 -6.34 10.11
N GLU A 435 15.13 -7.50 9.98
CA GLU A 435 14.50 -8.77 9.63
C GLU A 435 13.45 -9.15 10.70
N ALA A 436 13.79 -9.19 11.99
CA ALA A 436 12.85 -9.54 13.05
C ALA A 436 11.66 -8.56 13.21
N HIS A 437 11.85 -7.28 12.87
CA HIS A 437 10.80 -6.26 12.87
C HIS A 437 9.88 -6.42 11.65
N HIS A 438 10.45 -6.69 10.46
CA HIS A 438 9.68 -6.99 9.26
C HIS A 438 8.86 -8.28 9.42
N ASP A 439 9.48 -9.37 9.88
CA ASP A 439 8.83 -10.65 10.20
C ASP A 439 7.66 -10.46 11.18
N LEU A 440 7.83 -9.61 12.20
CA LEU A 440 6.77 -9.31 13.15
C LEU A 440 5.60 -8.57 12.47
N LEU A 441 5.88 -7.55 11.65
CA LEU A 441 4.83 -6.80 10.96
C LEU A 441 4.15 -7.63 9.86
N GLU A 442 4.88 -8.51 9.16
CA GLU A 442 4.29 -9.48 8.23
C GLU A 442 3.32 -10.41 8.97
N GLN A 443 3.74 -10.97 10.11
CA GLN A 443 2.88 -11.80 10.97
C GLN A 443 1.66 -11.02 11.47
N GLN A 444 1.81 -9.75 11.84
CA GLN A 444 0.68 -8.92 12.28
C GLN A 444 -0.32 -8.64 11.16
N ARG A 445 0.16 -8.34 9.95
CA ARG A 445 -0.70 -8.15 8.77
C ARG A 445 -1.36 -9.47 8.34
N ASN A 446 -0.69 -10.60 8.51
CA ASN A 446 -1.27 -11.94 8.30
C ASN A 446 -2.38 -12.23 9.32
N GLU A 447 -2.12 -12.10 10.62
CA GLU A 447 -3.15 -12.24 11.68
C GLU A 447 -4.37 -11.32 11.44
N LYS A 448 -4.14 -10.08 10.97
CA LYS A 448 -5.18 -9.11 10.63
C LYS A 448 -5.97 -9.51 9.38
N ASN A 449 -5.31 -10.05 8.36
CA ASN A 449 -5.95 -10.54 7.14
C ASN A 449 -6.78 -11.81 7.39
N ASP A 450 -6.23 -12.78 8.12
CA ASP A 450 -6.90 -14.04 8.46
C ASP A 450 -8.17 -13.76 9.29
N LEU A 451 -8.07 -12.89 10.30
CA LEU A 451 -9.24 -12.44 11.08
C LEU A 451 -10.28 -11.69 10.24
N ILE A 452 -9.86 -10.91 9.24
CA ILE A 452 -10.77 -10.24 8.30
C ILE A 452 -11.50 -11.27 7.43
N ASP A 453 -10.81 -12.29 6.92
CA ASP A 453 -11.41 -13.32 6.08
C ASP A 453 -12.33 -14.26 6.90
N GLU A 454 -11.99 -14.57 8.17
CA GLU A 454 -12.88 -15.24 9.13
C GLU A 454 -14.16 -14.44 9.39
N LEU A 455 -14.03 -13.12 9.65
CA LEU A 455 -15.18 -12.25 9.91
C LEU A 455 -16.04 -12.05 8.66
N ASP A 456 -15.45 -11.91 7.48
CA ASP A 456 -16.16 -11.86 6.20
C ASP A 456 -16.96 -13.15 5.94
N TYR A 457 -16.39 -14.32 6.25
CA TYR A 457 -17.09 -15.60 6.14
C TYR A 457 -18.27 -15.67 7.11
N HIS A 458 -18.05 -15.37 8.40
CA HIS A 458 -19.08 -15.37 9.43
C HIS A 458 -20.22 -14.39 9.14
N GLU A 459 -19.89 -13.19 8.64
CA GLU A 459 -20.88 -12.19 8.18
C GLU A 459 -21.74 -12.71 7.03
N ALA A 460 -21.13 -13.38 6.06
CA ALA A 460 -21.83 -13.96 4.92
C ALA A 460 -22.67 -15.19 5.30
N GLU A 461 -22.24 -16.00 6.26
CA GLU A 461 -22.98 -17.15 6.79
C GLU A 461 -24.22 -16.71 7.60
N GLU A 462 -24.06 -15.79 8.56
CA GLU A 462 -25.18 -15.26 9.37
C GLU A 462 -26.26 -14.59 8.50
N LEU A 463 -25.86 -13.76 7.52
CA LEU A 463 -26.81 -13.20 6.54
C LEU A 463 -27.48 -14.28 5.67
N SER A 464 -26.79 -15.39 5.37
CA SER A 464 -27.35 -16.51 4.60
C SER A 464 -28.37 -17.30 5.42
N LEU A 465 -28.08 -17.56 6.70
CA LEU A 465 -28.98 -18.21 7.64
C LEU A 465 -30.25 -17.36 7.88
N LEU A 466 -30.10 -16.04 8.02
CA LEU A 466 -31.22 -15.10 8.11
C LEU A 466 -32.10 -15.16 6.85
N ARG A 467 -31.50 -14.97 5.66
CA ARG A 467 -32.24 -15.01 4.38
C ARG A 467 -32.92 -16.36 4.16
N LYS A 468 -32.29 -17.47 4.53
CA LYS A 468 -32.89 -18.80 4.46
C LYS A 468 -34.10 -18.94 5.37
N THR A 469 -34.02 -18.44 6.61
CA THR A 469 -35.14 -18.48 7.56
C THR A 469 -36.33 -17.69 7.03
N LEU A 470 -36.10 -16.48 6.50
CA LEU A 470 -37.13 -15.65 5.87
C LEU A 470 -37.71 -16.30 4.59
N GLU A 471 -36.91 -16.99 3.80
CA GLU A 471 -37.39 -17.74 2.63
C GLU A 471 -38.21 -18.99 3.02
N GLU A 472 -37.86 -19.67 4.12
CA GLU A 472 -38.69 -20.74 4.69
C GLU A 472 -40.03 -20.20 5.23
N GLU A 473 -40.04 -19.05 5.90
CA GLU A 473 -41.27 -18.35 6.32
C GLU A 473 -42.14 -17.94 5.12
N ARG A 474 -41.55 -17.27 4.12
CA ARG A 474 -42.21 -16.88 2.86
C ARG A 474 -42.78 -18.09 2.11
N GLY A 475 -42.05 -19.19 2.07
CA GLY A 475 -42.48 -20.45 1.45
C GLY A 475 -43.73 -21.02 2.12
N ASN A 476 -43.81 -20.94 3.45
CA ASN A 476 -44.99 -21.37 4.21
C ASN A 476 -46.21 -20.47 3.93
N GLU A 477 -46.07 -19.14 3.99
CA GLU A 477 -47.18 -18.22 3.65
C GLU A 477 -47.72 -18.46 2.23
N LEU A 478 -46.81 -18.67 1.27
CA LEU A 478 -47.14 -18.98 -0.12
C LEU A 478 -47.87 -20.33 -0.28
N ALA A 479 -47.47 -21.36 0.47
CA ALA A 479 -48.13 -22.66 0.46
C ALA A 479 -49.54 -22.61 1.07
N GLU A 480 -49.76 -21.81 2.13
CA GLU A 480 -51.10 -21.57 2.68
C GLU A 480 -52.00 -20.83 1.67
N LYS A 481 -51.46 -19.83 0.95
CA LYS A 481 -52.21 -19.12 -0.10
C LYS A 481 -52.58 -19.99 -1.29
N ASP A 482 -51.69 -20.89 -1.73
CA ASP A 482 -52.04 -21.88 -2.76
C ASP A 482 -53.22 -22.73 -2.31
N LYS A 483 -53.13 -23.29 -1.09
CA LYS A 483 -54.18 -24.14 -0.52
C LYS A 483 -55.52 -23.41 -0.46
N SER A 484 -55.54 -22.16 0.01
CA SER A 484 -56.74 -21.32 0.05
C SER A 484 -57.35 -21.10 -1.33
N VAL A 485 -56.54 -20.88 -2.37
CA VAL A 485 -57.04 -20.62 -3.73
C VAL A 485 -57.44 -21.91 -4.46
N PHE A 486 -56.80 -23.04 -4.19
CA PHE A 486 -57.27 -24.34 -4.68
C PHE A 486 -58.59 -24.77 -4.01
N GLU A 487 -58.80 -24.43 -2.74
CA GLU A 487 -60.09 -24.64 -2.05
C GLU A 487 -61.19 -23.75 -2.65
N GLU A 488 -60.93 -22.46 -2.88
CA GLU A 488 -61.87 -21.54 -3.54
C GLU A 488 -62.19 -21.92 -5.00
N LEU A 489 -61.19 -22.38 -5.77
CA LEU A 489 -61.39 -22.89 -7.12
C LEU A 489 -62.22 -24.18 -7.13
N ALA A 490 -61.97 -25.11 -6.20
CA ALA A 490 -62.71 -26.37 -6.12
C ALA A 490 -64.18 -26.17 -5.72
N GLU A 491 -64.46 -25.27 -4.75
CA GLU A 491 -65.83 -24.90 -4.38
C GLU A 491 -66.58 -24.29 -5.58
N LYS A 492 -65.97 -23.31 -6.26
CA LYS A 492 -66.64 -22.56 -7.34
C LYS A 492 -66.79 -23.33 -8.65
N ALA A 493 -65.88 -24.26 -8.95
CA ALA A 493 -65.98 -25.16 -10.10
C ALA A 493 -66.74 -26.48 -9.80
N GLN A 494 -67.16 -26.70 -8.54
CA GLN A 494 -67.86 -27.93 -8.10
C GLN A 494 -67.07 -29.23 -8.34
N LEU A 495 -65.74 -29.15 -8.33
CA LEU A 495 -64.83 -30.27 -8.60
C LEU A 495 -65.02 -31.43 -7.62
N ASN A 496 -64.95 -32.68 -8.10
CA ASN A 496 -64.88 -33.82 -7.18
C ASN A 496 -63.50 -33.87 -6.51
N GLU A 497 -63.46 -34.37 -5.27
CA GLU A 497 -62.26 -34.44 -4.42
C GLU A 497 -61.03 -35.00 -5.16
N LYS A 498 -61.22 -35.95 -6.09
CA LYS A 498 -60.14 -36.55 -6.90
C LYS A 498 -59.64 -35.63 -8.02
N GLU A 499 -60.51 -34.83 -8.64
CA GLU A 499 -60.07 -33.81 -9.61
C GLU A 499 -59.32 -32.68 -8.92
N ALA A 500 -59.85 -32.15 -7.80
CA ALA A 500 -59.19 -31.13 -7.01
C ALA A 500 -57.79 -31.59 -6.54
N ASN A 501 -57.69 -32.80 -5.97
CA ASN A 501 -56.40 -33.39 -5.58
C ASN A 501 -55.45 -33.63 -6.78
N ARG A 502 -55.97 -33.90 -7.99
CA ARG A 502 -55.15 -34.06 -9.19
C ARG A 502 -54.59 -32.72 -9.68
N ILE A 503 -55.38 -31.64 -9.59
CA ILE A 503 -54.97 -30.28 -9.94
C ILE A 503 -53.91 -29.76 -8.95
N VAL A 504 -54.15 -29.91 -7.64
CA VAL A 504 -53.17 -29.55 -6.60
C VAL A 504 -51.85 -30.29 -6.81
N LYS A 505 -51.88 -31.61 -7.05
CA LYS A 505 -50.67 -32.40 -7.34
C LYS A 505 -49.96 -31.98 -8.63
N LYS A 506 -50.69 -31.55 -9.67
CA LYS A 506 -50.08 -31.00 -10.89
C LYS A 506 -49.35 -29.68 -10.59
N HIS A 507 -49.94 -28.79 -9.78
CA HIS A 507 -49.28 -27.55 -9.38
C HIS A 507 -48.04 -27.82 -8.52
N GLN A 508 -48.14 -28.69 -7.51
CA GLN A 508 -47.01 -29.08 -6.67
C GLN A 508 -45.87 -29.70 -7.50
N ALA A 509 -46.18 -30.58 -8.46
CA ALA A 509 -45.18 -31.15 -9.37
C ALA A 509 -44.52 -30.09 -10.27
N ASN A 510 -45.28 -29.09 -10.75
CA ASN A 510 -44.72 -27.97 -11.51
C ASN A 510 -43.78 -27.09 -10.66
N VAL A 511 -44.13 -26.86 -9.39
CA VAL A 511 -43.30 -26.07 -8.44
C VAL A 511 -42.01 -26.83 -8.10
N THR A 512 -42.09 -28.10 -7.70
CA THR A 512 -40.89 -28.89 -7.35
C THR A 512 -39.98 -29.12 -8.56
N ALA A 513 -40.52 -29.35 -9.75
CA ALA A 513 -39.70 -29.47 -10.96
C ALA A 513 -39.00 -28.15 -11.35
N TYR A 514 -39.58 -27.00 -10.96
CA TYR A 514 -38.96 -25.69 -11.13
C TYR A 514 -37.87 -25.43 -10.08
N GLU A 515 -38.08 -25.87 -8.83
CA GLU A 515 -37.06 -25.85 -7.78
C GLU A 515 -35.83 -26.70 -8.14
N GLU A 516 -36.04 -27.92 -8.66
CA GLU A 516 -34.95 -28.78 -9.17
C GLU A 516 -34.17 -28.11 -10.32
N GLN A 517 -34.84 -27.38 -11.21
CA GLN A 517 -34.18 -26.61 -12.28
C GLN A 517 -33.39 -25.42 -11.72
N LEU A 518 -33.94 -24.70 -10.73
CA LEU A 518 -33.22 -23.60 -10.07
C LEU A 518 -31.96 -24.07 -9.36
N ASP A 519 -31.98 -25.27 -8.77
CA ASP A 519 -30.84 -25.82 -8.02
C ASP A 519 -29.76 -26.42 -8.94
N GLN A 520 -30.16 -26.96 -10.11
CA GLN A 520 -29.23 -27.29 -11.20
C GLN A 520 -28.57 -26.04 -11.79
N GLU A 521 -29.35 -24.98 -12.05
CA GLU A 521 -28.83 -23.71 -12.55
C GLU A 521 -27.95 -23.00 -11.50
N LYS A 522 -28.27 -23.11 -10.21
CA LYS A 522 -27.39 -22.66 -9.11
C LYS A 522 -26.03 -23.34 -9.15
N LYS A 523 -25.99 -24.68 -9.29
CA LYS A 523 -24.73 -25.43 -9.42
C LYS A 523 -23.95 -25.01 -10.67
N ARG A 524 -24.63 -24.80 -11.80
CA ARG A 524 -24.02 -24.30 -13.05
C ARG A 524 -23.42 -22.90 -12.89
N GLN A 525 -24.18 -21.96 -12.35
CA GLN A 525 -23.73 -20.57 -12.17
C GLN A 525 -22.59 -20.47 -11.14
N ASN A 526 -22.60 -21.29 -10.09
CA ASN A 526 -21.48 -21.36 -9.14
C ASN A 526 -20.19 -21.90 -9.81
N MET A 527 -20.27 -22.91 -10.68
CA MET A 527 -19.10 -23.39 -11.44
C MET A 527 -18.56 -22.32 -12.41
N LEU A 528 -19.44 -21.62 -13.14
CA LEU A 528 -19.03 -20.52 -14.03
C LEU A 528 -18.41 -19.34 -13.26
N LEU A 529 -18.90 -19.08 -12.04
CA LEU A 529 -18.34 -18.07 -11.14
C LEU A 529 -16.95 -18.50 -10.61
N GLN A 530 -16.76 -19.77 -10.27
CA GLN A 530 -15.47 -20.34 -9.89
C GLN A 530 -14.44 -20.17 -11.02
N GLU A 531 -14.78 -20.59 -12.24
CA GLU A 531 -13.94 -20.45 -13.45
C GLU A 531 -13.57 -18.98 -13.72
N LYS A 532 -14.54 -18.06 -13.56
CA LYS A 532 -14.36 -16.61 -13.69
C LYS A 532 -13.41 -16.04 -12.63
N ILE A 533 -13.40 -16.55 -11.40
CA ILE A 533 -12.47 -16.15 -10.33
C ILE A 533 -11.06 -16.66 -10.64
N GLU A 534 -10.92 -17.91 -11.07
CA GLU A 534 -9.63 -18.52 -11.43
C GLU A 534 -8.99 -17.81 -12.64
N LEU A 535 -9.77 -17.50 -13.68
CA LEU A 535 -9.32 -16.70 -14.83
C LEU A 535 -8.90 -15.27 -14.43
N ARG A 536 -9.68 -14.60 -13.55
CA ARG A 536 -9.31 -13.29 -12.99
C ARG A 536 -7.97 -13.39 -12.26
N LYS A 537 -7.81 -14.35 -11.35
CA LYS A 537 -6.57 -14.55 -10.58
C LYS A 537 -5.37 -14.80 -11.49
N ALA A 538 -5.48 -15.71 -12.46
CA ALA A 538 -4.41 -15.98 -13.42
C ALA A 538 -4.01 -14.75 -14.25
N SER A 539 -4.98 -13.91 -14.65
CA SER A 539 -4.72 -12.66 -15.36
C SER A 539 -4.02 -11.60 -14.49
N TRP A 540 -4.40 -11.51 -13.21
CA TRP A 540 -3.76 -10.61 -12.24
C TRP A 540 -2.32 -11.06 -11.93
N GLU A 541 -2.09 -12.36 -11.71
CA GLU A 541 -0.75 -12.93 -11.53
C GLU A 541 0.15 -12.68 -12.75
N GLU A 542 -0.40 -12.61 -13.97
CA GLU A 542 0.35 -12.21 -15.16
C GLU A 542 0.64 -10.71 -15.22
N GLU A 543 -0.34 -9.84 -14.95
CA GLU A 543 -0.12 -8.39 -14.94
C GLU A 543 0.89 -7.98 -13.85
N GLN A 544 0.79 -8.57 -12.66
CA GLN A 544 1.74 -8.39 -11.56
C GLN A 544 3.17 -8.82 -11.96
N ARG A 545 3.31 -9.96 -12.66
CA ARG A 545 4.59 -10.46 -13.17
C ARG A 545 5.18 -9.56 -14.27
N ARG A 546 4.33 -8.98 -15.12
CA ARG A 546 4.75 -7.99 -16.14
C ARG A 546 5.22 -6.69 -15.48
N ALA A 547 4.47 -6.16 -14.52
CA ALA A 547 4.84 -4.95 -13.78
C ALA A 547 6.19 -5.09 -13.06
N ALA A 548 6.42 -6.22 -12.38
CA ALA A 548 7.70 -6.51 -11.73
C ALA A 548 8.87 -6.56 -12.74
N ALA A 549 8.66 -7.14 -13.92
CA ALA A 549 9.68 -7.20 -14.98
C ALA A 549 9.96 -5.82 -15.63
N GLU A 550 8.92 -5.00 -15.85
CA GLU A 550 9.05 -3.61 -16.31
C GLU A 550 9.87 -2.77 -15.32
N GLN A 551 9.65 -2.97 -14.02
CA GLN A 551 10.33 -2.26 -12.95
C GLN A 551 11.78 -2.71 -12.74
N GLN A 552 12.07 -4.01 -12.82
CA GLN A 552 13.45 -4.49 -12.85
C GLN A 552 14.21 -3.88 -14.04
N GLN A 553 13.58 -3.80 -15.23
CA GLN A 553 14.19 -3.15 -16.40
C GLN A 553 14.41 -1.65 -16.21
N LEU A 554 13.54 -0.95 -15.47
CA LEU A 554 13.74 0.46 -15.12
C LEU A 554 14.94 0.61 -14.16
N ALA A 555 14.98 -0.15 -13.07
CA ALA A 555 16.08 -0.14 -12.11
C ALA A 555 17.44 -0.43 -12.78
N GLU A 556 17.52 -1.47 -13.61
CA GLU A 556 18.71 -1.80 -14.41
C GLU A 556 19.13 -0.66 -15.37
N GLN A 557 18.17 0.08 -15.94
CA GLN A 557 18.47 1.23 -16.81
C GLN A 557 19.00 2.44 -16.02
N GLN A 558 18.46 2.69 -14.83
CA GLN A 558 18.92 3.76 -13.95
C GLN A 558 20.32 3.44 -13.40
N GLU A 559 20.54 2.24 -12.88
CA GLU A 559 21.85 1.76 -12.41
C GLU A 559 22.93 1.91 -13.49
N ARG A 560 22.65 1.47 -14.73
CA ARG A 560 23.55 1.63 -15.89
C ARG A 560 23.78 3.09 -16.28
N THR A 561 22.89 4.00 -15.92
CA THR A 561 23.01 5.44 -16.23
C THR A 561 23.84 6.16 -15.17
N ILE A 562 23.58 5.90 -13.88
CA ILE A 562 24.38 6.40 -12.77
C ILE A 562 25.82 5.85 -12.82
N THR A 563 26.00 4.57 -13.13
CA THR A 563 27.35 3.96 -13.29
C THR A 563 28.16 4.70 -14.36
N LYS A 564 27.57 4.95 -15.54
CA LYS A 564 28.24 5.71 -16.61
C LYS A 564 28.56 7.15 -16.20
N LEU A 565 27.66 7.81 -15.48
CA LEU A 565 27.87 9.16 -14.98
C LEU A 565 29.05 9.19 -14.01
N ILE A 566 29.10 8.25 -13.06
CA ILE A 566 30.24 8.05 -12.15
C ILE A 566 31.54 7.79 -12.93
N ASP A 567 31.52 6.90 -13.93
CA ASP A 567 32.71 6.56 -14.73
C ASP A 567 33.25 7.75 -15.55
N THR A 568 32.37 8.66 -16.00
CA THR A 568 32.80 9.91 -16.64
C THR A 568 33.41 10.93 -15.67
N GLN A 569 33.24 10.75 -14.35
CA GLN A 569 33.78 11.63 -13.32
C GLN A 569 35.09 11.08 -12.73
N SER A 570 36.18 11.29 -13.47
CA SER A 570 37.56 10.93 -13.08
C SER A 570 38.05 11.57 -11.77
N THR A 571 37.28 12.48 -11.17
CA THR A 571 37.58 13.18 -9.92
C THR A 571 37.01 12.51 -8.67
N LEU A 572 36.25 11.41 -8.79
CA LEU A 572 35.65 10.68 -7.66
C LEU A 572 36.52 9.50 -7.17
N ASP A 573 36.68 9.38 -5.85
CA ASP A 573 37.31 8.24 -5.17
C ASP A 573 36.34 7.04 -5.06
N GLU A 574 36.89 5.82 -5.04
CA GLU A 574 36.11 4.56 -5.05
C GLU A 574 35.16 4.42 -3.85
N GLU A 575 35.39 5.15 -2.75
CA GLU A 575 34.48 5.21 -1.62
C GLU A 575 33.27 6.12 -1.90
N SER A 576 33.50 7.32 -2.43
CA SER A 576 32.41 8.20 -2.90
C SER A 576 31.58 7.52 -3.99
N LYS A 577 32.20 6.78 -4.92
CA LYS A 577 31.48 5.98 -5.93
C LYS A 577 30.53 4.97 -5.29
N ARG A 578 31.00 4.20 -4.31
CA ARG A 578 30.19 3.22 -3.56
C ARG A 578 29.07 3.88 -2.78
N GLN A 579 29.31 5.04 -2.17
CA GLN A 579 28.28 5.82 -1.48
C GLN A 579 27.18 6.29 -2.44
N ILE A 580 27.53 6.78 -3.63
CA ILE A 580 26.58 7.18 -4.68
C ILE A 580 25.74 5.98 -5.11
N MET A 581 26.35 4.82 -5.38
CA MET A 581 25.61 3.60 -5.77
C MET A 581 24.69 3.07 -4.66
N LEU A 582 25.13 3.10 -3.40
CA LEU A 582 24.33 2.66 -2.26
C LEU A 582 23.11 3.56 -2.03
N GLN A 583 23.30 4.88 -2.08
CA GLN A 583 22.19 5.82 -1.95
C GLN A 583 21.26 5.78 -3.18
N HIS A 584 21.78 5.45 -4.36
CA HIS A 584 20.97 5.14 -5.55
C HIS A 584 20.11 3.88 -5.34
N GLU A 585 20.65 2.79 -4.79
CA GLU A 585 19.90 1.56 -4.50
C GLU A 585 18.71 1.81 -3.55
N GLN A 586 18.93 2.54 -2.44
CA GLN A 586 17.85 2.93 -1.53
C GLN A 586 16.81 3.79 -2.26
N ASN A 587 17.25 4.82 -2.99
CA ASN A 587 16.36 5.75 -3.69
C ASN A 587 15.52 5.07 -4.78
N VAL A 588 16.09 4.14 -5.56
CA VAL A 588 15.37 3.37 -6.58
C VAL A 588 14.39 2.38 -5.95
N SER A 589 14.75 1.77 -4.82
CA SER A 589 13.84 0.86 -4.10
C SER A 589 12.62 1.62 -3.58
N ALA A 590 12.83 2.74 -2.87
CA ALA A 590 11.76 3.61 -2.37
C ALA A 590 10.90 4.19 -3.51
N LEU A 591 11.53 4.65 -4.60
CA LEU A 591 10.85 5.11 -5.82
C LEU A 591 9.96 4.02 -6.42
N ASN A 592 10.44 2.79 -6.49
CA ASN A 592 9.66 1.70 -7.06
C ASN A 592 8.44 1.34 -6.20
N ASN A 593 8.62 1.30 -4.87
CA ASN A 593 7.54 1.10 -3.89
C ASN A 593 6.47 2.20 -4.05
N HIS A 594 6.88 3.46 -4.13
CA HIS A 594 6.01 4.61 -4.42
C HIS A 594 5.23 4.43 -5.74
N LEU A 595 5.92 4.15 -6.86
CA LEU A 595 5.28 4.03 -8.17
C LEU A 595 4.32 2.82 -8.25
N GLN A 596 4.65 1.71 -7.58
CA GLN A 596 3.72 0.58 -7.42
C GLN A 596 2.45 0.99 -6.66
N MET A 597 2.59 1.73 -5.54
CA MET A 597 1.45 2.12 -4.70
C MET A 597 0.53 3.09 -5.44
N THR A 598 1.12 4.09 -6.11
CA THR A 598 0.40 5.07 -6.92
C THR A 598 -0.33 4.39 -8.10
N LYS A 599 0.33 3.46 -8.82
CA LYS A 599 -0.33 2.64 -9.86
C LYS A 599 -1.52 1.86 -9.30
N LEU A 600 -1.34 1.15 -8.18
CA LEU A 600 -2.38 0.34 -7.56
C LEU A 600 -3.58 1.19 -7.13
N LYS A 601 -3.36 2.27 -6.39
CA LYS A 601 -4.44 3.12 -5.85
C LYS A 601 -5.20 3.85 -6.95
N GLN A 602 -4.52 4.36 -7.98
CA GLN A 602 -5.19 4.95 -9.14
C GLN A 602 -5.98 3.91 -9.96
N GLN A 603 -5.49 2.66 -10.07
CA GLN A 603 -6.27 1.56 -10.64
C GLN A 603 -7.52 1.26 -9.80
N LYS A 604 -7.42 1.17 -8.47
CA LYS A 604 -8.58 0.93 -7.59
C LYS A 604 -9.61 2.05 -7.64
N LEU A 605 -9.15 3.30 -7.69
CA LEU A 605 -10.02 4.47 -7.91
C LEU A 605 -10.73 4.41 -9.27
N LEU A 606 -10.05 3.95 -10.33
CA LEU A 606 -10.66 3.73 -11.64
C LEU A 606 -11.67 2.57 -11.62
N GLU A 607 -11.35 1.44 -10.98
CA GLU A 607 -12.27 0.30 -10.80
C GLU A 607 -13.56 0.74 -10.09
N ALA A 608 -13.45 1.56 -9.04
CA ALA A 608 -14.59 2.16 -8.34
C ALA A 608 -15.40 3.13 -9.22
N LYS A 609 -14.75 3.98 -10.03
CA LYS A 609 -15.44 4.86 -10.99
C LYS A 609 -16.21 4.08 -12.05
N LEU A 610 -15.63 3.00 -12.56
CA LEU A 610 -16.28 2.12 -13.53
C LEU A 610 -17.44 1.34 -12.90
N ALA A 611 -17.32 0.88 -11.65
CA ALA A 611 -18.42 0.28 -10.90
C ALA A 611 -19.58 1.29 -10.70
N LYS A 612 -19.27 2.52 -10.26
CA LYS A 612 -20.29 3.57 -10.04
C LYS A 612 -21.03 3.95 -11.32
N ARG A 613 -20.30 4.07 -12.43
CA ARG A 613 -20.92 4.37 -13.73
C ARG A 613 -21.78 3.22 -14.27
N ARG A 614 -21.38 1.96 -14.07
CA ARG A 614 -22.23 0.78 -14.38
C ARG A 614 -23.51 0.80 -13.56
N ALA A 615 -23.43 1.08 -12.25
CA ALA A 615 -24.61 1.22 -11.40
C ALA A 615 -25.57 2.34 -11.87
N ARG A 616 -25.05 3.47 -12.38
CA ARG A 616 -25.88 4.53 -12.99
C ARG A 616 -26.57 4.06 -14.28
N TYR A 617 -25.84 3.41 -15.18
CA TYR A 617 -26.41 2.86 -16.42
C TYR A 617 -27.52 1.81 -16.14
N GLU A 618 -27.31 0.95 -15.15
CA GLU A 618 -28.30 -0.06 -14.77
C GLU A 618 -29.52 0.53 -14.03
N SER A 619 -29.36 1.65 -13.31
CA SER A 619 -30.51 2.45 -12.79
C SER A 619 -31.37 3.00 -13.94
N ILE A 620 -30.76 3.66 -14.91
CA ILE A 620 -31.46 4.22 -16.10
C ILE A 620 -32.21 3.10 -16.84
N LYS A 621 -31.55 1.96 -17.05
CA LYS A 621 -32.15 0.75 -17.65
C LYS A 621 -33.32 0.20 -16.82
N ALA A 622 -33.24 0.24 -15.49
CA ALA A 622 -34.34 -0.17 -14.60
C ALA A 622 -35.51 0.83 -14.67
N GLU A 623 -35.24 2.14 -14.71
CA GLU A 623 -36.22 3.21 -14.85
C GLU A 623 -37.01 3.08 -16.17
N HIS A 624 -36.33 2.90 -17.32
CA HIS A 624 -37.01 2.60 -18.59
C HIS A 624 -37.85 1.31 -18.52
N SER A 625 -37.38 0.27 -17.82
CA SER A 625 -38.15 -0.97 -17.65
C SER A 625 -39.43 -0.78 -16.82
N GLN A 626 -39.41 0.13 -15.84
CA GLN A 626 -40.60 0.52 -15.08
C GLN A 626 -41.53 1.42 -15.90
N GLU A 627 -41.00 2.34 -16.71
CA GLU A 627 -41.82 3.18 -17.61
C GLU A 627 -42.64 2.32 -18.59
N ARG A 628 -42.03 1.29 -19.17
CA ARG A 628 -42.72 0.31 -20.04
C ARG A 628 -43.83 -0.44 -19.30
N LEU A 629 -43.53 -0.96 -18.11
CA LEU A 629 -44.51 -1.66 -17.26
C LEU A 629 -45.67 -0.74 -16.83
N ALA A 630 -45.46 0.58 -16.77
CA ALA A 630 -46.48 1.57 -16.42
C ALA A 630 -47.39 1.98 -17.60
N ARG A 631 -46.95 1.82 -18.86
CA ARG A 631 -47.77 2.13 -20.05
C ARG A 631 -48.68 0.97 -20.48
N GLY A 632 -48.18 -0.27 -20.46
CA GLY A 632 -48.95 -1.47 -20.85
C GLY A 632 -48.81 -1.88 -22.32
N GLU A 633 -49.36 -3.05 -22.67
CA GLU A 633 -49.05 -3.80 -23.91
C GLU A 633 -49.91 -3.43 -25.15
N ASP A 634 -50.81 -2.43 -25.06
CA ASP A 634 -51.82 -2.13 -26.09
C ASP A 634 -51.50 -0.90 -27.00
N ASP A 635 -50.43 -0.15 -26.76
CA ASP A 635 -50.09 1.07 -27.52
C ASP A 635 -49.16 0.80 -28.72
N GLU A 636 -49.54 1.25 -29.93
CA GLU A 636 -48.63 1.23 -31.10
C GLU A 636 -47.37 2.11 -30.89
N GLU A 637 -47.43 3.09 -29.99
CA GLU A 637 -46.27 3.88 -29.56
C GLU A 637 -45.21 3.04 -28.81
N GLU A 638 -45.53 1.86 -28.24
CA GLU A 638 -44.54 1.06 -27.52
C GLU A 638 -43.40 0.59 -28.44
N GLY A 639 -43.68 0.32 -29.71
CA GLY A 639 -42.65 -0.03 -30.70
C GLY A 639 -41.69 1.13 -31.00
N GLU A 640 -42.17 2.37 -30.99
CA GLU A 640 -41.34 3.56 -31.15
C GLU A 640 -40.62 3.96 -29.85
N LEU A 641 -41.23 3.80 -28.67
CA LEU A 641 -40.55 4.04 -27.40
C LEU A 641 -39.46 3.00 -27.13
N THR A 642 -39.72 1.72 -27.39
CA THR A 642 -38.73 0.65 -27.15
C THR A 642 -37.52 0.75 -28.06
N THR A 643 -37.71 1.18 -29.32
CA THR A 643 -36.58 1.48 -30.22
C THR A 643 -35.80 2.70 -29.75
N LYS A 644 -36.46 3.81 -29.39
CA LYS A 644 -35.79 5.02 -28.87
C LYS A 644 -35.05 4.77 -27.55
N GLN A 645 -35.64 4.05 -26.60
CA GLN A 645 -34.99 3.64 -25.34
C GLN A 645 -33.82 2.66 -25.59
N ALA A 646 -33.92 1.77 -26.58
CA ALA A 646 -32.81 0.87 -26.94
C ALA A 646 -31.67 1.62 -27.64
N GLU A 647 -31.96 2.62 -28.46
CA GLU A 647 -30.98 3.52 -29.07
C GLU A 647 -30.31 4.40 -28.01
N GLU A 648 -31.07 4.97 -27.07
CA GLU A 648 -30.56 5.75 -25.94
C GLU A 648 -29.64 4.91 -25.03
N LEU A 649 -30.06 3.68 -24.67
CA LEU A 649 -29.21 2.76 -23.92
C LEU A 649 -27.98 2.30 -24.72
N ALA A 650 -28.06 2.12 -26.03
CA ALA A 650 -26.89 1.79 -26.85
C ALA A 650 -25.90 2.96 -26.96
N VAL A 651 -26.39 4.20 -27.06
CA VAL A 651 -25.58 5.42 -27.06
C VAL A 651 -24.93 5.63 -25.69
N GLU A 652 -25.65 5.47 -24.58
CA GLU A 652 -25.07 5.55 -23.23
C GLU A 652 -24.08 4.39 -22.99
N GLU A 653 -24.31 3.18 -23.49
CA GLU A 653 -23.35 2.07 -23.37
C GLU A 653 -22.09 2.30 -24.22
N GLN A 654 -22.20 2.92 -25.40
CA GLN A 654 -21.04 3.31 -26.21
C GLN A 654 -20.28 4.48 -25.58
N SER A 655 -20.98 5.55 -25.19
CA SER A 655 -20.44 6.68 -24.43
C SER A 655 -19.70 6.20 -23.19
N MET A 656 -20.30 5.27 -22.44
CA MET A 656 -19.66 4.62 -21.31
C MET A 656 -18.38 3.89 -21.71
N ARG A 657 -18.36 3.09 -22.77
CA ARG A 657 -17.14 2.39 -23.25
C ARG A 657 -16.04 3.37 -23.64
N GLU A 658 -16.39 4.46 -24.32
CA GLU A 658 -15.46 5.52 -24.71
C GLU A 658 -14.91 6.26 -23.49
N GLU A 659 -15.73 6.54 -22.47
CA GLU A 659 -15.27 7.03 -21.16
C GLU A 659 -14.29 6.05 -20.48
N GLN A 660 -14.53 4.73 -20.48
CA GLN A 660 -13.58 3.78 -19.85
C GLN A 660 -12.23 3.81 -20.56
N GLN A 661 -12.23 3.86 -21.90
CA GLN A 661 -10.99 3.95 -22.69
C GLN A 661 -10.28 5.28 -22.47
N ALA A 662 -11.02 6.40 -22.43
CA ALA A 662 -10.48 7.72 -22.14
C ALA A 662 -9.88 7.79 -20.72
N ALA A 663 -10.53 7.19 -19.73
CA ALA A 663 -10.05 7.14 -18.34
C ALA A 663 -8.81 6.24 -18.19
N ILE A 664 -8.74 5.08 -18.86
CA ILE A 664 -7.53 4.23 -18.91
C ILE A 664 -6.37 4.97 -19.59
N LEU A 665 -6.65 5.75 -20.65
CA LEU A 665 -5.64 6.57 -21.32
C LEU A 665 -5.21 7.79 -20.50
N ALA A 666 -6.11 8.38 -19.70
CA ALA A 666 -5.78 9.43 -18.75
C ALA A 666 -4.88 8.89 -17.62
N LEU A 667 -5.27 7.76 -17.01
CA LEU A 667 -4.47 7.03 -16.02
C LEU A 667 -3.05 6.73 -16.51
N ARG A 668 -2.91 6.20 -17.73
CA ARG A 668 -1.59 5.91 -18.32
C ARG A 668 -0.74 7.15 -18.56
N LYS A 669 -1.36 8.29 -18.90
CA LYS A 669 -0.66 9.58 -19.05
C LYS A 669 -0.25 10.16 -17.70
N GLN A 670 -1.12 10.05 -16.70
CA GLN A 670 -0.87 10.49 -15.33
C GLN A 670 0.30 9.72 -14.73
N LEU A 671 0.25 8.38 -14.71
CA LEU A 671 1.34 7.53 -14.23
C LEU A 671 2.66 7.78 -14.98
N ALA A 672 2.62 7.99 -16.30
CA ALA A 672 3.82 8.32 -17.07
C ALA A 672 4.41 9.69 -16.69
N HIS A 673 3.57 10.70 -16.47
CA HIS A 673 3.99 12.04 -16.05
C HIS A 673 4.53 12.04 -14.61
N GLU A 674 3.85 11.34 -13.69
CA GLU A 674 4.29 11.15 -12.30
C GLU A 674 5.64 10.43 -12.25
N THR A 675 5.79 9.35 -13.01
CA THR A 675 7.08 8.65 -13.18
C THR A 675 8.16 9.60 -13.69
N GLU A 676 7.87 10.41 -14.71
CA GLU A 676 8.81 11.39 -15.27
C GLU A 676 9.20 12.48 -14.24
N GLU A 677 8.26 12.95 -13.41
CA GLU A 677 8.55 13.95 -12.38
C GLU A 677 9.37 13.40 -11.21
N VAL A 678 9.03 12.22 -10.66
CA VAL A 678 9.79 11.67 -9.52
C VAL A 678 11.16 11.18 -9.97
N LEU A 679 11.31 10.68 -11.21
CA LEU A 679 12.62 10.42 -11.82
C LEU A 679 13.47 11.70 -11.90
N LYS A 680 12.92 12.83 -12.38
CA LYS A 680 13.62 14.12 -12.41
C LYS A 680 14.03 14.61 -11.02
N GLU A 681 13.18 14.43 -10.01
CA GLU A 681 13.50 14.80 -8.63
C GLU A 681 14.63 13.94 -8.07
N GLN A 682 14.58 12.62 -8.30
CA GLN A 682 15.64 11.70 -7.91
C GLN A 682 16.96 12.00 -8.64
N ASP A 683 16.92 12.33 -9.94
CA ASP A 683 18.13 12.72 -10.69
C ASP A 683 18.70 14.05 -10.17
N ALA A 684 17.86 15.01 -9.78
CA ALA A 684 18.29 16.25 -9.15
C ALA A 684 18.92 16.01 -7.76
N LYS A 685 18.31 15.14 -6.93
CA LYS A 685 18.85 14.71 -5.63
C LYS A 685 20.21 14.02 -5.80
N MET A 686 20.35 13.11 -6.76
CA MET A 686 21.62 12.44 -7.09
C MET A 686 22.66 13.44 -7.61
N GLY A 687 22.28 14.38 -8.49
CA GLY A 687 23.18 15.44 -8.97
C GLY A 687 23.72 16.33 -7.84
N ILE A 688 22.90 16.64 -6.84
CA ILE A 688 23.32 17.38 -5.64
C ILE A 688 24.27 16.55 -4.77
N LEU A 689 24.01 15.25 -4.56
CA LEU A 689 24.91 14.34 -3.84
C LEU A 689 26.29 14.28 -4.51
N ILE A 690 26.29 14.05 -5.82
CA ILE A 690 27.49 13.93 -6.65
C ILE A 690 28.30 15.23 -6.62
N GLY A 691 27.64 16.38 -6.82
CA GLY A 691 28.29 17.69 -6.73
C GLY A 691 28.86 18.00 -5.33
N LYS A 692 28.18 17.60 -4.25
CA LYS A 692 28.70 17.69 -2.88
C LYS A 692 29.96 16.84 -2.68
N LEU A 693 29.97 15.60 -3.16
CA LEU A 693 31.11 14.68 -3.06
C LEU A 693 32.29 15.16 -3.89
N GLN A 694 32.07 15.56 -5.15
CA GLN A 694 33.11 16.17 -5.99
C GLN A 694 33.71 17.43 -5.36
N ALA A 695 32.88 18.33 -4.81
CA ALA A 695 33.37 19.53 -4.13
C ALA A 695 34.14 19.21 -2.83
N GLY A 696 33.71 18.19 -2.09
CA GLY A 696 34.43 17.67 -0.93
C GLY A 696 35.80 17.10 -1.31
N GLN A 697 35.86 16.28 -2.36
CA GLN A 697 37.09 15.66 -2.83
C GLN A 697 38.05 16.65 -3.48
N ALA A 698 37.56 17.63 -4.23
CA ALA A 698 38.37 18.74 -4.75
C ALA A 698 39.02 19.54 -3.60
N ARG A 699 38.30 19.78 -2.50
CA ARG A 699 38.87 20.36 -1.27
C ARG A 699 39.93 19.45 -0.64
N ARG A 700 39.67 18.15 -0.48
CA ARG A 700 40.65 17.17 0.05
C ARG A 700 41.93 17.17 -0.81
N GLN A 701 41.81 17.07 -2.12
CA GLN A 701 42.95 17.13 -3.06
C GLN A 701 43.67 18.49 -3.03
N GLY A 702 42.93 19.59 -2.84
CA GLY A 702 43.52 20.93 -2.67
C GLY A 702 44.32 21.11 -1.38
N VAL A 703 43.96 20.40 -0.30
CA VAL A 703 44.75 20.33 0.93
C VAL A 703 45.96 19.41 0.75
N ILE A 704 45.78 18.21 0.17
CA ILE A 704 46.87 17.27 -0.11
C ILE A 704 47.94 17.92 -0.99
N LYS A 705 47.58 18.57 -2.10
CA LYS A 705 48.52 19.31 -2.97
C LYS A 705 49.27 20.45 -2.27
N LYS A 706 48.77 21.00 -1.16
CA LYS A 706 49.49 21.99 -0.35
C LYS A 706 50.45 21.34 0.63
N LEU A 707 50.07 20.22 1.24
CA LEU A 707 50.95 19.40 2.06
C LEU A 707 52.10 18.79 1.24
N ASP A 708 51.81 18.26 0.04
CA ASP A 708 52.82 17.71 -0.89
C ASP A 708 53.84 18.78 -1.31
N ARG A 709 53.39 20.03 -1.52
CA ARG A 709 54.29 21.17 -1.78
C ARG A 709 55.16 21.46 -0.57
N ALA A 710 54.58 21.71 0.61
CA ALA A 710 55.36 21.98 1.82
C ALA A 710 56.35 20.84 2.18
N VAL A 711 55.97 19.58 1.97
CA VAL A 711 56.85 18.41 2.14
C VAL A 711 57.99 18.42 1.11
N LYS A 712 57.73 18.78 -0.15
CA LYS A 712 58.77 18.92 -1.17
C LYS A 712 59.69 20.11 -0.91
N ASP A 713 59.15 21.25 -0.50
CA ASP A 713 59.90 22.46 -0.20
C ASP A 713 60.85 22.21 1.00
N LEU A 714 60.37 21.51 2.04
CA LEU A 714 61.20 20.98 3.13
C LEU A 714 62.27 19.97 2.65
N GLN A 715 61.95 19.13 1.66
CA GLN A 715 62.86 18.13 1.13
C GLN A 715 63.98 18.75 0.29
N ASP A 716 63.67 19.74 -0.53
CA ASP A 716 64.65 20.49 -1.34
C ASP A 716 65.55 21.35 -0.43
N GLN A 717 64.99 22.09 0.54
CA GLN A 717 65.77 22.80 1.57
C GLN A 717 66.73 21.87 2.34
N LEU A 718 66.29 20.64 2.64
CA LEU A 718 67.12 19.66 3.31
C LEU A 718 68.26 19.17 2.40
N VAL A 719 67.99 18.92 1.12
CA VAL A 719 68.99 18.51 0.11
C VAL A 719 70.06 19.59 -0.09
N ASP A 720 69.68 20.86 -0.20
CA ASP A 720 70.65 21.96 -0.34
C ASP A 720 71.52 22.11 0.92
N SER A 721 70.93 21.96 2.11
CA SER A 721 71.69 21.98 3.38
C SER A 721 72.73 20.84 3.51
N ILE A 722 72.50 19.73 2.82
CA ILE A 722 73.40 18.56 2.70
C ILE A 722 74.48 18.82 1.65
N ALA A 723 74.14 19.44 0.52
CA ALA A 723 75.07 19.78 -0.54
C ALA A 723 76.15 20.77 -0.06
N ASP A 724 75.74 21.81 0.67
CA ASP A 724 76.63 22.84 1.23
C ASP A 724 77.48 22.33 2.41
N THR A 725 76.96 21.41 3.22
CA THR A 725 77.70 20.84 4.35
C THR A 725 77.56 19.32 4.43
N ASN A 726 78.63 18.63 4.04
CA ASN A 726 78.77 17.16 3.91
C ASN A 726 78.69 16.35 5.24
N VAL A 727 78.07 16.91 6.29
CA VAL A 727 77.66 16.26 7.54
C VAL A 727 76.41 16.97 8.08
N VAL A 728 75.28 16.26 8.15
CA VAL A 728 74.07 16.76 8.84
C VAL A 728 74.28 16.76 10.35
N SER A 729 73.76 17.77 11.05
CA SER A 729 73.73 17.84 12.51
C SER A 729 72.30 18.16 12.97
N GLU A 730 71.79 17.41 13.94
CA GLU A 730 70.39 17.49 14.43
C GLU A 730 69.98 18.93 14.79
N ARG A 731 70.90 19.71 15.37
CA ARG A 731 70.66 21.12 15.74
C ARG A 731 70.49 22.09 14.55
N LYS A 732 70.82 21.67 13.32
CA LYS A 732 70.47 22.41 12.10
C LYS A 732 69.06 22.04 11.63
N THR A 733 68.73 20.75 11.56
CA THR A 733 67.38 20.30 11.17
C THR A 733 66.30 20.77 12.15
N GLU A 734 66.57 20.76 13.46
CA GLU A 734 65.69 21.38 14.47
C GLU A 734 65.42 22.87 14.18
N ARG A 735 66.42 23.63 13.72
CA ARG A 735 66.26 25.06 13.38
C ARG A 735 65.52 25.29 12.08
N ILE A 736 65.73 24.45 11.06
CA ILE A 736 65.00 24.52 9.79
C ILE A 736 63.52 24.19 10.05
N MET A 737 63.22 23.12 10.79
CA MET A 737 61.84 22.78 11.19
C MET A 737 61.20 23.87 12.06
N ALA A 738 61.92 24.47 13.01
CA ALA A 738 61.38 25.54 13.85
C ALA A 738 61.14 26.86 13.06
N ALA A 739 62.04 27.22 12.16
CA ALA A 739 61.85 28.37 11.28
C ALA A 739 60.67 28.14 10.32
N HIS A 740 60.56 26.95 9.73
CA HIS A 740 59.48 26.65 8.80
C HIS A 740 58.13 26.45 9.49
N MET A 741 58.07 25.96 10.74
CA MET A 741 56.85 26.05 11.56
C MET A 741 56.41 27.50 11.73
N GLN A 742 57.34 28.41 12.01
CA GLN A 742 57.03 29.82 12.15
C GLN A 742 56.57 30.44 10.81
N GLU A 743 57.16 30.06 9.67
CA GLU A 743 56.70 30.46 8.33
C GLU A 743 55.29 29.92 8.01
N ILE A 744 54.99 28.67 8.40
CA ILE A 744 53.67 28.06 8.25
C ILE A 744 52.62 28.81 9.08
N GLU A 745 52.92 29.18 10.34
CA GLU A 745 52.04 30.03 11.15
C GLU A 745 51.84 31.41 10.52
N ASP A 746 52.92 32.05 10.04
CA ASP A 746 52.88 33.35 9.36
C ASP A 746 52.08 33.31 8.05
N ILE A 747 52.07 32.17 7.33
CA ILE A 747 51.30 31.95 6.10
C ILE A 747 49.85 31.59 6.43
N GLU A 748 49.59 30.73 7.42
CA GLU A 748 48.24 30.43 7.89
C GLU A 748 47.52 31.69 8.38
N GLU A 749 48.20 32.58 9.11
CA GLU A 749 47.59 33.83 9.57
C GLU A 749 47.28 34.75 8.39
N LYS A 750 48.22 34.99 7.47
CA LYS A 750 47.95 35.79 6.25
C LYS A 750 46.81 35.21 5.42
N LEU A 751 46.74 33.88 5.30
CA LEU A 751 45.71 33.19 4.51
C LEU A 751 44.36 33.11 5.25
N ARG A 752 44.35 33.19 6.59
CA ARG A 752 43.15 33.40 7.42
C ARG A 752 42.65 34.84 7.31
N GLN A 753 43.54 35.84 7.35
CA GLN A 753 43.22 37.25 7.12
C GLN A 753 42.68 37.50 5.70
N ALA A 754 43.29 36.89 4.68
CA ALA A 754 42.81 36.93 3.29
C ALA A 754 41.40 36.32 3.16
N ARG A 755 41.13 35.16 3.78
CA ARG A 755 39.79 34.55 3.81
C ARG A 755 38.76 35.45 4.49
N ALA A 756 39.08 36.04 5.64
CA ALA A 756 38.18 36.96 6.34
C ALA A 756 37.85 38.19 5.47
N HIS A 757 38.84 38.75 4.77
CA HIS A 757 38.62 39.88 3.86
C HIS A 757 37.84 39.49 2.58
N GLN A 758 38.03 38.28 2.06
CA GLN A 758 37.23 37.74 0.95
C GLN A 758 35.77 37.53 1.37
N GLU A 759 35.52 37.00 2.57
CA GLU A 759 34.17 36.78 3.10
C GLU A 759 33.45 38.11 3.35
N ASP A 760 34.10 39.08 3.97
CA ASP A 760 33.58 40.45 4.16
C ASP A 760 33.27 41.14 2.83
N GLN A 761 34.16 41.06 1.84
CA GLN A 761 33.89 41.55 0.48
C GLN A 761 32.72 40.83 -0.20
N LEU A 762 32.56 39.52 -0.02
CA LEU A 762 31.45 38.75 -0.58
C LEU A 762 30.12 39.10 0.09
N GLN A 763 30.10 39.27 1.42
CA GLN A 763 28.93 39.70 2.17
C GLN A 763 28.50 41.13 1.75
N HIS A 764 29.43 42.08 1.67
CA HIS A 764 29.14 43.45 1.22
C HIS A 764 28.69 43.50 -0.25
N LYS A 765 29.24 42.66 -1.14
CA LYS A 765 28.79 42.53 -2.54
C LYS A 765 27.41 41.87 -2.63
N MET A 766 27.12 40.83 -1.85
CA MET A 766 25.78 40.24 -1.76
C MET A 766 24.75 41.23 -1.26
N GLU A 767 25.06 41.99 -0.20
CA GLU A 767 24.12 42.97 0.37
C GLU A 767 23.86 44.13 -0.59
N THR A 768 24.87 44.64 -1.29
CA THR A 768 24.67 45.66 -2.34
C THR A 768 23.92 45.12 -3.55
N ILE A 769 24.14 43.88 -4.01
CA ILE A 769 23.35 43.27 -5.09
C ILE A 769 21.88 43.08 -4.65
N LYS A 770 21.64 42.56 -3.45
CA LYS A 770 20.31 42.41 -2.85
C LYS A 770 19.59 43.75 -2.80
N LEU A 771 20.21 44.77 -2.23
CA LEU A 771 19.64 46.10 -2.04
C LEU A 771 19.47 46.88 -3.37
N MET A 772 20.24 46.56 -4.41
CA MET A 772 20.02 47.06 -5.77
C MET A 772 18.84 46.36 -6.46
N ARG A 773 18.71 45.02 -6.37
CA ARG A 773 17.59 44.29 -6.98
C ARG A 773 16.26 44.44 -6.22
N GLU A 774 16.30 44.67 -4.91
CA GLU A 774 15.12 45.06 -4.13
C GLU A 774 14.59 46.45 -4.57
N LYS A 775 15.49 47.38 -4.93
CA LYS A 775 15.11 48.65 -5.56
C LYS A 775 14.51 48.48 -6.95
N THR A 776 15.05 47.61 -7.81
CA THR A 776 14.45 47.36 -9.13
C THR A 776 13.07 46.70 -9.01
N LEU A 777 12.89 45.73 -8.09
CA LEU A 777 11.58 45.16 -7.76
C LEU A 777 10.59 46.23 -7.26
N ALA A 778 11.03 47.12 -6.37
CA ALA A 778 10.20 48.23 -5.89
C ALA A 778 9.86 49.26 -6.99
N GLU A 779 10.71 49.43 -8.01
CA GLU A 779 10.40 50.22 -9.20
C GLU A 779 9.47 49.51 -10.18
N GLU A 780 9.62 48.21 -10.38
CA GLU A 780 8.75 47.41 -11.24
C GLU A 780 7.34 47.32 -10.66
N LEU A 781 7.20 47.09 -9.35
CA LEU A 781 5.92 47.19 -8.64
C LEU A 781 5.28 48.59 -8.77
N LYS A 782 6.07 49.67 -8.75
CA LYS A 782 5.58 51.04 -9.00
C LYS A 782 5.20 51.29 -10.47
N LYS A 783 5.89 50.66 -11.42
CA LYS A 783 5.57 50.72 -12.86
C LYS A 783 4.30 49.90 -13.16
N GLU A 784 4.10 48.77 -12.49
CA GLU A 784 2.92 47.90 -12.59
C GLU A 784 1.68 48.58 -11.99
N ALA A 785 1.79 49.13 -10.77
CA ALA A 785 0.70 49.85 -10.09
C ALA A 785 0.25 51.12 -10.84
N ASN A 786 1.11 51.71 -11.68
CA ASN A 786 0.81 52.87 -12.51
C ASN A 786 0.35 52.52 -13.94
N LYS A 787 0.06 51.25 -14.28
CA LYS A 787 -0.59 50.89 -15.56
C LYS A 787 -2.10 51.10 -15.45
N PRO A 788 -2.71 52.09 -16.14
CA PRO A 788 -4.17 52.22 -16.16
C PRO A 788 -4.79 51.11 -17.01
N SER A 789 -5.36 50.08 -16.38
CA SER A 789 -6.09 49.02 -17.09
C SER A 789 -7.42 49.55 -17.65
N ASN A 790 -7.49 49.79 -18.96
CA ASN A 790 -8.66 50.42 -19.57
C ASN A 790 -9.89 49.48 -19.68
N ASP A 791 -9.68 48.16 -19.59
CA ASP A 791 -10.70 47.14 -19.77
C ASP A 791 -11.30 46.63 -18.45
N ARG A 792 -11.91 47.54 -17.67
CA ARG A 792 -12.78 47.18 -16.53
C ARG A 792 -14.22 47.68 -16.71
N ARG A 793 -14.82 47.32 -17.86
CA ARG A 793 -16.27 47.45 -18.11
C ARG A 793 -16.86 46.28 -18.90
N ARG A 794 -16.91 45.08 -18.28
CA ARG A 794 -18.06 44.15 -18.39
C ARG A 794 -18.03 43.01 -17.37
N GLU A 795 -19.17 42.33 -17.28
CA GLU A 795 -19.55 41.18 -16.45
C GLU A 795 -18.97 41.01 -15.03
N THR A 796 -19.84 41.26 -14.05
CA THR A 796 -19.76 40.71 -12.69
C THR A 796 -20.18 39.23 -12.68
N SER A 797 -19.23 38.30 -12.51
CA SER A 797 -19.54 36.94 -12.05
C SER A 797 -18.33 36.28 -11.35
N SER A 798 -18.63 35.30 -10.48
CA SER A 798 -17.70 34.38 -9.79
C SER A 798 -16.51 34.97 -9.03
N GLY A 799 -16.59 34.94 -7.70
CA GLY A 799 -15.43 35.14 -6.82
C GLY A 799 -14.30 34.11 -7.06
N ALA A 800 -14.63 32.92 -7.58
CA ALA A 800 -13.64 31.91 -7.93
C ALA A 800 -12.73 32.36 -9.09
N LEU A 801 -13.20 33.18 -10.04
CA LEU A 801 -12.34 33.75 -11.08
C LEU A 801 -11.38 34.81 -10.53
N GLN A 802 -11.78 35.57 -9.50
CA GLN A 802 -10.89 36.51 -8.82
C GLN A 802 -9.86 35.79 -7.94
N LEU A 803 -10.26 34.70 -7.26
CA LEU A 803 -9.35 33.83 -6.52
C LEU A 803 -8.39 33.09 -7.46
N MET A 804 -8.87 32.52 -8.57
CA MET A 804 -8.04 31.84 -9.55
C MET A 804 -7.08 32.81 -10.24
N THR A 805 -7.51 34.03 -10.58
CA THR A 805 -6.61 35.09 -11.06
C THR A 805 -5.56 35.43 -10.00
N LYS A 806 -5.92 35.65 -8.73
CA LYS A 806 -4.95 35.89 -7.64
C LYS A 806 -4.00 34.71 -7.40
N ILE A 807 -4.46 33.48 -7.55
CA ILE A 807 -3.64 32.26 -7.39
C ILE A 807 -2.70 32.10 -8.59
N LEU A 808 -3.14 32.42 -9.81
CA LEU A 808 -2.29 32.45 -10.99
C LEU A 808 -1.26 33.60 -10.92
N GLU A 809 -1.65 34.78 -10.44
CA GLU A 809 -0.74 35.90 -10.16
C GLU A 809 0.27 35.52 -9.07
N SER A 810 -0.17 34.91 -7.96
CA SER A 810 0.70 34.47 -6.86
C SER A 810 1.62 33.31 -7.26
N ASN A 811 1.14 32.35 -8.05
CA ASN A 811 1.96 31.25 -8.57
C ASN A 811 2.93 31.75 -9.64
N ARG A 812 2.56 32.74 -10.46
CA ARG A 812 3.47 33.40 -11.40
C ARG A 812 4.52 34.26 -10.67
N GLN A 813 4.15 34.91 -9.57
CA GLN A 813 5.09 35.58 -8.67
C GLN A 813 6.04 34.57 -8.01
N LYS A 814 5.55 33.43 -7.51
CA LYS A 814 6.37 32.35 -6.95
C LYS A 814 7.28 31.70 -8.01
N GLN A 815 6.82 31.54 -9.25
CA GLN A 815 7.64 31.06 -10.36
C GLN A 815 8.72 32.07 -10.74
N ALA A 816 8.38 33.36 -10.85
CA ALA A 816 9.36 34.42 -11.09
C ALA A 816 10.39 34.52 -9.94
N LEU A 817 9.96 34.38 -8.68
CA LEU A 817 10.86 34.32 -7.53
C LEU A 817 11.76 33.09 -7.56
N ARG A 818 11.25 31.90 -7.91
CA ARG A 818 12.06 30.67 -8.07
C ARG A 818 13.04 30.78 -9.24
N GLN A 819 12.64 31.36 -10.36
CA GLN A 819 13.51 31.62 -11.51
C GLN A 819 14.61 32.62 -11.13
N LEU A 820 14.27 33.72 -10.46
CA LEU A 820 15.23 34.70 -9.96
C LEU A 820 16.15 34.11 -8.85
N GLU A 821 15.67 33.15 -8.05
CA GLU A 821 16.48 32.40 -7.09
C GLU A 821 17.44 31.41 -7.78
N GLN A 822 17.00 30.77 -8.88
CA GLN A 822 17.86 29.94 -9.73
C GLN A 822 18.91 30.80 -10.48
N GLU A 823 18.52 31.93 -11.05
CA GLU A 823 19.44 32.90 -11.67
C GLU A 823 20.43 33.45 -10.64
N MET A 824 19.98 33.79 -9.42
CA MET A 824 20.86 34.17 -8.30
C MET A 824 21.85 33.04 -7.96
N LYS A 825 21.42 31.77 -7.93
CA LYS A 825 22.32 30.62 -7.69
C LYS A 825 23.31 30.41 -8.83
N VAL A 826 22.94 30.68 -10.08
CA VAL A 826 23.84 30.61 -11.25
C VAL A 826 24.82 31.78 -11.28
N GLU A 827 24.38 33.01 -11.06
CA GLU A 827 25.24 34.19 -10.98
C GLU A 827 26.20 34.10 -9.78
N THR A 828 25.74 33.64 -8.61
CA THR A 828 26.62 33.46 -7.44
C THR A 828 27.57 32.27 -7.57
N MET A 829 27.29 31.29 -8.43
CA MET A 829 28.31 30.29 -8.82
C MET A 829 29.33 30.89 -9.79
N LYS A 830 28.89 31.58 -10.86
CA LYS A 830 29.80 32.28 -11.79
C LYS A 830 30.69 33.31 -11.10
N GLN A 831 30.16 34.09 -10.16
CA GLN A 831 30.95 35.06 -9.40
C GLN A 831 31.93 34.40 -8.40
N LYS A 832 31.71 33.14 -8.01
CA LYS A 832 32.70 32.35 -7.25
C LYS A 832 33.74 31.70 -8.16
N GLU A 833 33.36 31.36 -9.39
CA GLU A 833 34.24 30.90 -10.47
C GLU A 833 35.20 32.04 -10.84
N GLU A 834 34.68 33.21 -11.24
CA GLU A 834 35.47 34.41 -11.56
C GLU A 834 36.37 34.90 -10.42
N LEU A 835 36.00 34.71 -9.15
CA LEU A 835 36.87 35.02 -8.00
C LEU A 835 37.91 33.93 -7.72
N ASN A 836 37.63 32.66 -8.01
CA ASN A 836 38.61 31.59 -7.93
C ASN A 836 39.65 31.76 -9.03
N ASP A 837 39.24 32.10 -10.25
CA ASP A 837 40.14 32.38 -11.37
C ASP A 837 41.09 33.53 -11.02
N GLN A 838 40.57 34.64 -10.47
CA GLN A 838 41.38 35.76 -9.97
C GLN A 838 42.32 35.38 -8.81
N LEU A 839 41.94 34.40 -7.99
CA LEU A 839 42.79 33.87 -6.91
C LEU A 839 43.89 32.95 -7.46
N GLU A 840 43.59 32.15 -8.49
CA GLU A 840 44.56 31.29 -9.16
C GLU A 840 45.57 32.13 -9.97
N ASP A 841 45.12 33.18 -10.67
CA ASP A 841 45.98 34.20 -11.31
C ASP A 841 46.89 34.91 -10.29
N ALA A 842 46.37 35.28 -9.12
CA ALA A 842 47.15 35.93 -8.07
C ALA A 842 48.19 34.99 -7.46
N LEU A 843 47.82 33.74 -7.18
CA LEU A 843 48.73 32.70 -6.68
C LEU A 843 49.79 32.32 -7.73
N GLU A 844 49.43 32.30 -9.02
CA GLU A 844 50.40 32.14 -10.11
C GLU A 844 51.37 33.34 -10.19
N GLN A 845 50.91 34.56 -9.93
CA GLN A 845 51.79 35.73 -9.89
C GLN A 845 52.73 35.70 -8.68
N GLU A 846 52.26 35.30 -7.50
CA GLU A 846 53.15 35.12 -6.33
C GLU A 846 54.17 33.99 -6.56
N LEU A 847 53.78 32.86 -7.17
CA LEU A 847 54.69 31.78 -7.58
C LEU A 847 55.74 32.23 -8.60
N LYS A 848 55.38 33.14 -9.52
CA LYS A 848 56.33 33.75 -10.47
C LYS A 848 57.25 34.75 -9.78
N VAL A 849 56.77 35.49 -8.77
CA VAL A 849 57.57 36.45 -7.99
C VAL A 849 58.51 35.78 -7.00
N SER A 850 58.18 34.61 -6.44
CA SER A 850 59.14 33.80 -5.67
C SER A 850 60.24 33.25 -6.58
N SER A 851 59.87 32.69 -7.73
CA SER A 851 60.82 32.15 -8.73
C SER A 851 61.77 33.20 -9.36
N ILE A 852 61.54 34.50 -9.15
CA ILE A 852 62.38 35.61 -9.63
C ILE A 852 63.30 36.17 -8.51
N LYS A 853 63.22 35.62 -7.28
CA LYS A 853 64.11 36.00 -6.16
C LYS A 853 65.27 35.03 -5.92
N GLU A 854 65.44 34.04 -6.81
CA GLU A 854 66.45 32.99 -6.72
C GLU A 854 67.44 33.01 -7.92
N GLU A 855 67.45 34.12 -8.69
CA GLU A 855 68.57 34.57 -9.54
C GLU A 855 69.25 35.82 -8.94
#